data_AF-A0AAP0LQA2-F1
#
_entry.id   AF-A0AAP0LQA2-F1
#
_cell.length_a   1.000
_cell.length_b   1.000
_cell.length_c   1.000
_cell.angle_alpha   90.00
_cell.angle_beta   90.00
_cell.angle_gamma   90.00
#
_symmetry.space_group_name_H-M   'P 1'
#
loop_
_entity.id
_entity.type
_entity.pdbx_description
1 polymer ?
#
loop_
_entity_poly.entity_id
_entity_poly.type
_entity_poly.pdbx_seq_one_letter_code
_entity_poly.pdbx_strand_id
1 'polypeptide(L)'
;MPAIASHNSIMAVKLENAGEVARSNGGSTPQKRRLRSDAAAVENMSPISTPMKLKSPRRCVNSSPNSGANGIEMEINEKLMSARKSPVKKKLCDSFKSKPNWNPQDVEQMSAVREALHVSTAPSTIVCREDEQKKVLEFCKKNLEEEKAGSLYVCGCPGTGKSLSMEKVQHYLVDWAKEEGLQQPEVFSINCTSLTNTSEIFSKILLKLQPRKKLNGSTSPLQYLQNLYSQKLHSSGMKMMLIIADELDYLITRDRAVLHDLFMLTTFPFSRFILIGIANAIDLADRFLPRLQSMNCKPLVVTFRAYSKDQIIRILQERLMELPYIVFQPQALELCARKVAAASGDMRKALSVCRSAIEILEAEMRESVSKMNSASAEQGLFDQQAASAFEFFNSQANNFFLLLVRVDHMAVALSNTFKSPVVDTIKSLPQHQQILLCSAVKFFRGGKKDMTVGELNKSYMNICKTSVIPPVGTLEFFSMCRVLHDQGILKVGRDDKLKRVTLKADESDVTFALQEAAVMNALHMETLALTPSQLPSTVGFSSTVSVNFNYRVASSKWRSKSLSFTSSSYRARTLTCAASASLLFVDQSEKFQEASKKGNLIPLYRCIFSDHLTPVLAYRCLVKEDDRDAPSFLFESVEPGSQASSIGRYSVVGAQPAIEIVAKENMVTILDHKDGQRTEEIVDDPMVVPRRIMEGWKPQLIDELPEAFCGGWVGYFSYDTVRYAETKKLPFSSAPEDDRNLPDVHLGLYDDVIVFDHVEKKAYVIHWVRLDRYSSVQEAFNDGMNRLENLVSRVHDIVPPRLRKGSIKLHTRHFGPKLESSSMTSEAYKEAVLQAKEHILAGDIFQIVLSQRFERRTFADPFEIYRALRIVNPSPYMTYLQARGCILVASSPEILTRVKKIFTFYRCLQRKITNRPLAGTVRRGKTPKEDLVFEKELLNDEKQCAEHIMLVDLGRNDVGKVSKSGSVKVEKLMNIEHYSHVMHISSTVTGELLDHLTSWDALRAALPVGTVSGAPKVKAMELIDELEVTRRGPYSGGFGGISFTGDMDIALALRTIVFPTATRYDTMYSYKDVDNRREWIAHLQAGAGIVADSDPNDEQKECENKAAGIARAIDLAESSFVDK
;
A
#
# COMPACT_ATOMS: atom_id res chain seq x y z
N MET A 1 30.92 57.95 27.40
CA MET A 1 30.99 59.03 28.40
C MET A 1 29.97 60.09 28.03
N PRO A 2 29.32 60.76 29.01
CA PRO A 2 29.43 60.54 30.46
C PRO A 2 28.66 59.27 30.91
N ALA A 3 28.33 59.12 32.20
CA ALA A 3 29.23 58.56 33.23
C ALA A 3 28.58 58.45 34.63
N ILE A 4 28.99 57.43 35.40
CA ILE A 4 29.11 57.38 36.89
C ILE A 4 27.83 57.23 37.78
N ALA A 5 28.00 56.38 38.81
CA ALA A 5 27.25 56.19 40.09
C ALA A 5 25.76 55.80 40.04
N SER A 6 25.19 54.87 40.84
CA SER A 6 25.56 54.15 42.10
C SER A 6 25.29 54.86 43.44
N HIS A 7 25.03 54.06 44.49
CA HIS A 7 24.69 54.41 45.89
C HIS A 7 23.26 54.90 46.18
N ASN A 8 22.63 54.62 47.36
CA ASN A 8 22.76 53.50 48.33
C ASN A 8 21.63 53.56 49.39
N SER A 9 21.64 52.65 50.39
CA SER A 9 21.10 52.84 51.77
C SER A 9 19.56 52.82 51.92
N ILE A 10 18.88 52.43 53.02
CA ILE A 10 19.13 51.87 54.39
C ILE A 10 18.02 50.79 54.59
N MET A 11 18.14 49.56 55.12
CA MET A 11 18.92 48.90 56.21
C MET A 11 18.35 49.04 57.65
N ALA A 12 17.57 48.07 58.15
CA ALA A 12 17.46 47.76 59.60
C ALA A 12 16.66 46.46 59.91
N VAL A 13 16.94 45.65 60.95
CA VAL A 13 18.19 45.38 61.71
C VAL A 13 18.01 44.15 62.66
N LYS A 14 19.12 43.49 63.08
CA LYS A 14 19.30 42.61 64.29
C LYS A 14 18.66 41.19 64.28
N LEU A 15 19.21 40.15 64.95
CA LEU A 15 20.47 39.94 65.71
C LEU A 15 20.89 38.44 65.66
N GLU A 16 22.19 38.16 65.46
CA GLU A 16 23.14 37.31 66.25
C GLU A 16 22.68 36.07 67.10
N ASN A 17 23.51 35.04 67.38
CA ASN A 17 24.91 34.74 67.00
C ASN A 17 25.28 33.23 67.16
N ALA A 18 26.40 32.83 66.50
CA ALA A 18 27.38 31.75 66.82
C ALA A 18 26.98 30.32 67.32
N GLY A 19 27.70 29.27 66.85
CA GLY A 19 27.82 27.99 67.60
C GLY A 19 28.02 26.67 66.81
N GLU A 20 29.25 26.16 66.82
CA GLU A 20 29.82 24.81 66.54
C GLU A 20 28.98 23.56 66.10
N VAL A 21 29.51 22.87 65.08
CA VAL A 21 29.90 21.43 65.01
C VAL A 21 28.95 20.29 65.51
N ALA A 22 28.27 19.67 64.52
CA ALA A 22 28.06 18.22 64.31
C ALA A 22 27.07 17.35 65.15
N ARG A 23 26.76 16.18 64.56
CA ARG A 23 26.07 14.96 65.08
C ARG A 23 24.52 14.90 65.14
N SER A 24 23.95 14.52 63.99
CA SER A 24 23.24 13.24 63.74
C SER A 24 21.93 12.83 64.48
N ASN A 25 21.06 12.19 63.68
CA ASN A 25 20.02 11.18 63.99
C ASN A 25 18.59 11.63 64.37
N GLY A 26 17.61 10.87 63.84
CA GLY A 26 16.37 10.55 64.55
C GLY A 26 15.07 11.13 63.99
N GLY A 27 14.57 10.62 62.85
CA GLY A 27 13.21 10.94 62.39
C GLY A 27 12.11 10.20 63.17
N SER A 28 10.90 10.75 63.22
CA SER A 28 9.71 10.08 63.75
C SER A 28 8.42 10.55 63.05
N THR A 29 7.32 9.83 63.27
CA THR A 29 5.96 10.02 62.68
C THR A 29 4.94 10.21 63.84
N PRO A 30 3.60 10.03 63.76
CA PRO A 30 2.58 9.99 62.67
C PRO A 30 1.25 10.77 63.02
N GLN A 31 0.12 10.48 62.33
CA GLN A 31 -1.29 10.36 62.84
C GLN A 31 -2.43 11.43 62.65
N LYS A 32 -3.56 10.93 62.08
CA LYS A 32 -4.99 10.95 62.54
C LYS A 32 -6.03 12.09 62.26
N ARG A 33 -7.07 11.70 61.47
CA ARG A 33 -8.54 11.65 61.76
C ARG A 33 -9.47 12.89 61.90
N ARG A 34 -10.62 12.79 61.18
CA ARG A 34 -12.07 12.96 61.56
C ARG A 34 -12.85 14.30 61.36
N LEU A 35 -13.83 14.22 60.42
CA LEU A 35 -15.29 14.47 60.52
C LEU A 35 -15.91 15.73 61.19
N ARG A 36 -16.81 16.42 60.44
CA ARG A 36 -18.20 16.78 60.87
C ARG A 36 -19.12 17.14 59.68
N SER A 37 -20.36 17.57 59.94
CA SER A 37 -21.53 17.55 59.04
C SER A 37 -22.36 18.86 59.03
N ASP A 38 -23.37 18.96 58.13
CA ASP A 38 -24.78 19.43 58.36
C ASP A 38 -25.43 19.96 57.03
N ALA A 39 -26.44 20.84 57.03
CA ALA A 39 -27.88 20.54 56.82
C ALA A 39 -28.63 21.76 56.19
N ALA A 40 -29.89 21.78 55.69
CA ALA A 40 -30.80 20.77 55.09
C ALA A 40 -32.10 21.46 54.53
N ALA A 41 -32.97 20.72 53.81
CA ALA A 41 -34.34 21.09 53.32
C ALA A 41 -34.41 22.14 52.16
N VAL A 42 -35.47 22.34 51.34
CA VAL A 42 -36.93 21.97 51.37
C VAL A 42 -37.44 21.59 49.94
N GLU A 43 -38.38 20.62 49.85
CA GLU A 43 -39.45 20.31 48.85
C GLU A 43 -39.52 20.96 47.44
N ASN A 44 -40.06 20.36 46.35
CA ASN A 44 -40.74 19.08 46.03
C ASN A 44 -40.60 18.84 44.48
N MET A 45 -41.19 17.91 43.70
CA MET A 45 -42.27 16.91 43.84
C MET A 45 -41.96 15.58 43.08
N SER A 46 -42.89 14.62 43.21
CA SER A 46 -43.05 13.26 42.65
C SER A 46 -42.63 12.90 41.20
N PRO A 47 -41.94 11.74 41.01
CA PRO A 47 -41.75 11.03 39.74
C PRO A 47 -42.25 9.55 39.74
N ILE A 48 -42.17 8.88 38.57
CA ILE A 48 -42.38 7.43 38.34
C ILE A 48 -41.46 7.00 37.17
N SER A 49 -40.78 5.84 37.10
CA SER A 49 -40.29 4.85 38.09
C SER A 49 -39.21 3.95 37.41
N THR A 50 -38.55 3.02 38.13
CA THR A 50 -37.60 2.02 37.56
C THR A 50 -37.59 0.70 38.34
N PRO A 51 -37.11 -0.39 37.71
CA PRO A 51 -35.94 -1.16 38.21
C PRO A 51 -35.00 -1.63 37.06
N MET A 52 -33.78 -2.18 37.20
CA MET A 52 -32.82 -2.38 38.31
C MET A 52 -31.38 -2.58 37.72
N LYS A 53 -30.37 -2.95 38.55
CA LYS A 53 -29.04 -3.44 38.13
C LYS A 53 -28.54 -4.56 39.06
N LEU A 54 -27.58 -5.39 38.63
CA LEU A 54 -26.65 -6.12 39.50
C LEU A 54 -25.26 -6.32 38.84
N LYS A 55 -24.26 -6.81 39.59
CA LYS A 55 -22.82 -6.88 39.21
C LYS A 55 -22.23 -8.31 39.29
N SER A 56 -21.03 -8.49 38.74
CA SER A 56 -20.16 -9.69 38.80
C SER A 56 -19.45 -9.90 40.15
N PRO A 57 -18.79 -11.06 40.37
CA PRO A 57 -17.31 -11.06 40.43
C PRO A 57 -16.63 -12.33 39.81
N ARG A 58 -15.44 -12.76 40.30
CA ARG A 58 -14.40 -13.55 39.58
C ARG A 58 -13.96 -14.89 40.25
N ARG A 59 -13.41 -15.80 39.41
CA ARG A 59 -12.23 -16.73 39.55
C ARG A 59 -12.15 -17.88 40.61
N CYS A 60 -11.62 -19.03 40.12
CA CYS A 60 -10.81 -20.11 40.77
C CYS A 60 -11.54 -21.01 41.81
N VAL A 61 -11.37 -22.35 41.88
CA VAL A 61 -10.16 -23.23 41.91
C VAL A 61 -10.56 -24.67 41.49
N ASN A 62 -9.61 -25.51 41.04
CA ASN A 62 -9.81 -26.97 40.84
C ASN A 62 -9.19 -27.82 41.97
N SER A 63 -9.92 -28.84 42.45
CA SER A 63 -9.38 -29.93 43.29
C SER A 63 -10.29 -31.18 43.23
N SER A 64 -9.77 -32.32 42.77
CA SER A 64 -10.42 -33.65 42.88
C SER A 64 -10.32 -34.19 44.32
N PRO A 65 -11.19 -35.14 44.76
CA PRO A 65 -10.88 -36.57 44.55
C PRO A 65 -12.06 -37.58 44.50
N ASN A 66 -11.79 -38.71 43.81
CA ASN A 66 -12.14 -40.14 44.06
C ASN A 66 -13.53 -40.65 44.55
N SER A 67 -13.75 -41.94 44.21
CA SER A 67 -14.82 -42.88 44.62
C SER A 67 -16.20 -42.67 43.97
N GLY A 68 -17.01 -43.71 43.72
CA GLY A 68 -16.82 -45.16 43.89
C GLY A 68 -17.80 -45.96 43.00
N ALA A 69 -17.59 -47.27 42.81
CA ALA A 69 -18.30 -48.07 41.81
C ALA A 69 -19.53 -48.85 42.34
N ASN A 70 -20.49 -49.16 41.43
CA ASN A 70 -21.20 -50.45 41.24
C ASN A 70 -22.58 -50.24 40.57
N GLY A 71 -23.11 -51.25 39.86
CA GLY A 71 -24.55 -51.28 39.46
C GLY A 71 -24.86 -51.79 38.06
N ILE A 72 -25.10 -53.09 37.95
CA ILE A 72 -25.35 -53.92 36.76
C ILE A 72 -26.61 -53.53 35.92
N GLU A 73 -26.54 -53.91 34.65
CA GLU A 73 -27.42 -53.85 33.47
C GLU A 73 -28.96 -54.11 33.59
N MET A 74 -29.66 -53.73 32.50
CA MET A 74 -31.04 -54.09 32.05
C MET A 74 -32.23 -53.50 32.86
N GLU A 75 -33.40 -53.16 32.27
CA GLU A 75 -33.94 -53.49 30.93
C GLU A 75 -34.87 -52.39 30.30
N ILE A 76 -34.72 -52.17 28.99
CA ILE A 76 -35.69 -51.78 27.93
C ILE A 76 -36.88 -50.78 28.23
N ASN A 77 -36.66 -49.52 27.82
CA ASN A 77 -37.48 -48.70 26.87
C ASN A 77 -38.57 -47.67 27.32
N GLU A 78 -38.66 -46.60 26.51
CA GLU A 78 -39.79 -45.66 26.24
C GLU A 78 -40.44 -44.86 27.40
N LYS A 79 -40.24 -43.53 27.53
CA LYS A 79 -40.57 -42.47 26.54
C LYS A 79 -40.00 -41.08 26.92
N LEU A 80 -39.81 -40.22 25.91
CA LEU A 80 -39.62 -38.74 25.94
C LEU A 80 -38.73 -38.12 27.06
N MET A 81 -37.50 -37.69 26.70
CA MET A 81 -37.07 -36.26 26.68
C MET A 81 -35.53 -36.10 26.53
N SER A 82 -34.97 -36.30 25.34
CA SER A 82 -33.57 -35.87 25.04
C SER A 82 -33.31 -35.62 23.56
N ALA A 83 -33.90 -34.58 22.97
CA ALA A 83 -33.77 -34.27 21.54
C ALA A 83 -33.42 -32.79 21.26
N ARG A 84 -32.13 -32.43 21.37
CA ARG A 84 -31.52 -31.22 20.73
C ARG A 84 -29.97 -31.22 20.76
N LYS A 85 -29.35 -32.25 20.17
CA LYS A 85 -28.04 -32.13 19.51
C LYS A 85 -28.27 -32.35 18.00
N SER A 86 -27.68 -31.53 17.14
CA SER A 86 -28.06 -31.44 15.73
C SER A 86 -27.58 -32.63 14.87
N PRO A 87 -28.48 -33.34 14.14
CA PRO A 87 -28.14 -34.59 13.46
C PRO A 87 -27.61 -34.37 12.04
N VAL A 88 -26.41 -33.81 11.90
CA VAL A 88 -25.79 -33.56 10.56
C VAL A 88 -24.53 -34.42 10.31
N LYS A 89 -23.66 -34.63 11.31
CA LYS A 89 -22.41 -35.39 11.15
C LYS A 89 -22.53 -36.92 11.17
N LYS A 90 -23.76 -37.49 11.11
CA LYS A 90 -23.97 -38.95 11.19
C LYS A 90 -25.09 -39.50 10.29
N LYS A 91 -25.41 -38.82 9.18
CA LYS A 91 -26.44 -39.24 8.21
C LYS A 91 -26.01 -39.18 6.73
N LEU A 92 -24.71 -39.01 6.47
CA LEU A 92 -24.09 -38.89 5.14
C LEU A 92 -23.14 -40.05 4.79
N CYS A 93 -23.13 -41.12 5.58
CA CYS A 93 -22.34 -42.33 5.31
C CYS A 93 -23.23 -43.49 4.82
N ASP A 94 -24.39 -43.66 5.48
CA ASP A 94 -25.27 -44.82 5.29
C ASP A 94 -26.36 -44.62 4.22
N SER A 95 -25.95 -44.29 2.98
CA SER A 95 -26.86 -44.28 1.82
C SER A 95 -26.25 -44.79 0.51
N PHE A 96 -25.03 -45.34 0.54
CA PHE A 96 -24.44 -46.06 -0.59
C PHE A 96 -25.03 -47.47 -0.72
N LYS A 97 -26.29 -47.56 -1.16
CA LYS A 97 -26.74 -48.77 -1.86
C LYS A 97 -25.92 -48.90 -3.16
N SER A 98 -25.62 -50.14 -3.55
CA SER A 98 -24.66 -50.46 -4.62
C SER A 98 -24.99 -49.77 -5.95
N LYS A 99 -24.34 -48.64 -6.22
CA LYS A 99 -24.28 -48.00 -7.53
C LYS A 99 -23.47 -48.90 -8.48
N PRO A 100 -23.94 -49.24 -9.69
CA PRO A 100 -23.19 -50.04 -10.66
C PRO A 100 -21.82 -49.43 -11.01
N ASN A 101 -20.95 -50.26 -11.56
CA ASN A 101 -19.61 -49.85 -11.99
C ASN A 101 -19.69 -48.91 -13.20
N TRP A 102 -18.97 -47.80 -13.10
CA TRP A 102 -18.73 -46.87 -14.21
C TRP A 102 -17.89 -47.52 -15.31
N ASN A 103 -18.33 -47.42 -16.57
CA ASN A 103 -17.54 -47.83 -17.73
C ASN A 103 -17.24 -46.63 -18.65
N PRO A 104 -16.02 -46.07 -18.65
CA PRO A 104 -15.65 -44.96 -19.54
C PRO A 104 -15.53 -45.35 -21.03
N GLN A 105 -15.64 -46.65 -21.37
CA GLN A 105 -15.74 -47.10 -22.77
C GLN A 105 -17.20 -47.12 -23.29
N ASP A 106 -18.18 -46.96 -22.41
CA ASP A 106 -19.59 -46.89 -22.78
C ASP A 106 -19.96 -45.46 -23.21
N VAL A 107 -20.39 -45.33 -24.47
CA VAL A 107 -20.71 -44.05 -25.11
C VAL A 107 -21.94 -43.38 -24.48
N GLU A 108 -22.93 -44.15 -24.04
CA GLU A 108 -24.14 -43.62 -23.40
C GLU A 108 -23.80 -43.10 -22.00
N GLN A 109 -23.02 -43.87 -21.22
CA GLN A 109 -22.54 -43.43 -19.91
C GLN A 109 -21.68 -42.17 -20.01
N MET A 110 -20.74 -42.12 -20.97
CA MET A 110 -19.90 -40.93 -21.22
C MET A 110 -20.71 -39.71 -21.67
N SER A 111 -21.78 -39.90 -22.46
CA SER A 111 -22.69 -38.82 -22.83
C SER A 111 -23.43 -38.27 -21.61
N ALA A 112 -24.00 -39.14 -20.77
CA ALA A 112 -24.74 -38.74 -19.56
C ALA A 112 -23.87 -37.96 -18.56
N VAL A 113 -22.60 -38.32 -18.39
CA VAL A 113 -21.67 -37.53 -17.53
C VAL A 113 -21.37 -36.16 -18.13
N ARG A 114 -21.15 -36.09 -19.45
CA ARG A 114 -20.92 -34.82 -20.15
C ARG A 114 -22.12 -33.89 -20.03
N GLU A 115 -23.34 -34.42 -20.08
CA GLU A 115 -24.59 -33.69 -19.90
C GLU A 115 -24.80 -33.21 -18.45
N ALA A 116 -24.56 -34.07 -17.46
CA ALA A 116 -24.67 -33.72 -16.04
C ALA A 116 -23.68 -32.62 -15.60
N LEU A 117 -22.50 -32.56 -16.23
CA LEU A 117 -21.49 -31.52 -16.02
C LEU A 117 -21.63 -30.32 -16.97
N HIS A 118 -22.60 -30.31 -17.90
CA HIS A 118 -22.73 -29.23 -18.86
C HIS A 118 -23.33 -27.96 -18.22
N VAL A 119 -22.74 -26.80 -18.53
CA VAL A 119 -23.10 -25.52 -17.89
C VAL A 119 -24.55 -25.09 -18.18
N SER A 120 -25.09 -25.48 -19.34
CA SER A 120 -26.48 -25.18 -19.72
C SER A 120 -27.52 -26.14 -19.14
N THR A 121 -27.11 -27.26 -18.54
CA THR A 121 -28.04 -28.23 -17.95
C THR A 121 -28.61 -27.66 -16.64
N ALA A 122 -29.88 -27.26 -16.60
CA ALA A 122 -30.49 -26.75 -15.38
C ALA A 122 -30.59 -27.86 -14.31
N PRO A 123 -30.19 -27.63 -13.05
CA PRO A 123 -30.31 -28.64 -12.00
C PRO A 123 -31.75 -28.79 -11.51
N SER A 124 -32.08 -29.99 -11.06
CA SER A 124 -33.30 -30.31 -10.32
C SER A 124 -33.48 -29.37 -9.11
N THR A 125 -32.50 -29.35 -8.20
CA THR A 125 -32.41 -28.47 -7.03
C THR A 125 -31.16 -27.59 -7.05
N ILE A 126 -31.29 -26.31 -6.68
CA ILE A 126 -30.14 -25.42 -6.47
C ILE A 126 -29.73 -25.50 -5.00
N VAL A 127 -28.50 -25.95 -4.76
CA VAL A 127 -27.92 -26.16 -3.44
C VAL A 127 -26.92 -25.04 -3.13
N CYS A 128 -26.74 -24.71 -1.84
CA CYS A 128 -25.85 -23.64 -1.35
C CYS A 128 -26.27 -22.20 -1.72
N ARG A 129 -27.56 -21.95 -2.00
CA ARG A 129 -28.20 -20.63 -2.21
C ARG A 129 -29.58 -20.51 -1.59
N GLU A 130 -29.88 -21.40 -0.65
CA GLU A 130 -31.19 -21.53 0.01
C GLU A 130 -31.58 -20.24 0.76
N ASP A 131 -30.60 -19.59 1.41
CA ASP A 131 -30.80 -18.33 2.16
C ASP A 131 -31.02 -17.10 1.26
N GLU A 132 -30.28 -16.98 0.15
CA GLU A 132 -30.49 -15.89 -0.81
C GLU A 132 -31.81 -16.03 -1.55
N GLN A 133 -32.17 -17.25 -1.98
CA GLN A 133 -33.46 -17.52 -2.62
C GLN A 133 -34.63 -17.23 -1.68
N LYS A 134 -34.54 -17.65 -0.41
CA LYS A 134 -35.54 -17.36 0.61
C LYS A 134 -35.76 -15.85 0.78
N LYS A 135 -34.70 -15.04 0.87
CA LYS A 135 -34.81 -13.58 1.03
C LYS A 135 -35.49 -12.90 -0.16
N VAL A 136 -35.19 -13.32 -1.39
CA VAL A 136 -35.84 -12.78 -2.59
C VAL A 136 -37.31 -13.24 -2.66
N LEU A 137 -37.60 -14.49 -2.32
CA LEU A 137 -38.97 -15.02 -2.29
C LEU A 137 -39.82 -14.30 -1.24
N GLU A 138 -39.35 -14.17 0.00
CA GLU A 138 -40.05 -13.44 1.08
C GLU A 138 -40.34 -11.98 0.69
N PHE A 139 -39.37 -11.31 0.04
CA PHE A 139 -39.60 -9.96 -0.51
C PHE A 139 -40.69 -9.96 -1.59
N CYS A 140 -40.67 -10.90 -2.53
CA CYS A 140 -41.67 -10.96 -3.61
C CYS A 140 -43.08 -11.29 -3.08
N LYS A 141 -43.20 -12.24 -2.13
CA LYS A 141 -44.48 -12.57 -1.47
C LYS A 141 -45.09 -11.35 -0.81
N LYS A 142 -44.32 -10.66 0.05
CA LYS A 142 -44.76 -9.46 0.76
C LYS A 142 -45.27 -8.35 -0.18
N ASN A 143 -44.54 -8.06 -1.26
CA ASN A 143 -44.97 -7.02 -2.21
C ASN A 143 -46.22 -7.45 -3.03
N LEU A 144 -46.41 -8.76 -3.26
CA LEU A 144 -47.63 -9.30 -3.88
C LEU A 144 -48.84 -9.19 -2.95
N GLU A 145 -48.68 -9.59 -1.67
CA GLU A 145 -49.71 -9.51 -0.61
C GLU A 145 -50.15 -8.07 -0.32
N GLU A 146 -49.20 -7.13 -0.25
CA GLU A 146 -49.50 -5.71 0.01
C GLU A 146 -49.96 -4.93 -1.25
N GLU A 147 -50.00 -5.57 -2.43
CA GLU A 147 -50.20 -4.97 -3.76
C GLU A 147 -49.29 -3.77 -4.10
N LYS A 148 -48.08 -3.70 -3.53
CA LYS A 148 -47.15 -2.56 -3.63
C LYS A 148 -46.00 -2.78 -4.60
N ALA A 149 -45.53 -1.70 -5.21
CA ALA A 149 -44.25 -1.71 -5.89
C ALA A 149 -43.07 -1.83 -4.93
N GLY A 150 -42.01 -2.48 -5.40
CA GLY A 150 -40.77 -2.66 -4.67
C GLY A 150 -39.61 -2.97 -5.61
N SER A 151 -38.41 -2.54 -5.23
CA SER A 151 -37.18 -2.86 -5.97
C SER A 151 -36.21 -3.71 -5.14
N LEU A 152 -35.52 -4.61 -5.81
CA LEU A 152 -34.53 -5.52 -5.27
C LEU A 152 -33.32 -5.57 -6.22
N TYR A 153 -32.13 -5.56 -5.65
CA TYR A 153 -30.86 -5.50 -6.36
C TYR A 153 -29.97 -6.69 -5.95
N VAL A 154 -29.71 -7.58 -6.90
CA VAL A 154 -28.90 -8.78 -6.71
C VAL A 154 -27.50 -8.52 -7.27
N CYS A 155 -26.48 -8.53 -6.42
CA CYS A 155 -25.09 -8.33 -6.84
C CYS A 155 -24.21 -9.53 -6.46
N GLY A 156 -23.06 -9.69 -7.13
CA GLY A 156 -22.13 -10.78 -6.85
C GLY A 156 -21.33 -11.18 -8.08
N CYS A 157 -20.20 -11.86 -7.90
CA CYS A 157 -19.31 -12.24 -9.00
C CYS A 157 -20.02 -13.09 -10.08
N PRO A 158 -19.50 -13.15 -11.33
CA PRO A 158 -19.99 -14.08 -12.34
C PRO A 158 -19.97 -15.54 -11.86
N GLY A 159 -20.92 -16.36 -12.34
CA GLY A 159 -20.95 -17.80 -12.04
C GLY A 159 -21.38 -18.21 -10.63
N THR A 160 -21.80 -17.26 -9.79
CA THR A 160 -22.29 -17.49 -8.41
C THR A 160 -23.73 -18.03 -8.32
N GLY A 161 -24.41 -18.26 -9.45
CA GLY A 161 -25.76 -18.85 -9.50
C GLY A 161 -26.92 -17.86 -9.42
N LYS A 162 -26.68 -16.55 -9.59
CA LYS A 162 -27.69 -15.47 -9.50
C LYS A 162 -28.94 -15.72 -10.36
N SER A 163 -28.79 -15.72 -11.69
CA SER A 163 -29.90 -15.79 -12.66
C SER A 163 -30.74 -17.06 -12.49
N LEU A 164 -30.06 -18.21 -12.39
CA LEU A 164 -30.66 -19.52 -12.14
C LEU A 164 -31.46 -19.56 -10.82
N SER A 165 -30.99 -18.85 -9.78
CA SER A 165 -31.73 -18.71 -8.52
C SER A 165 -32.97 -17.83 -8.66
N MET A 166 -32.91 -16.77 -9.47
CA MET A 166 -34.09 -15.90 -9.72
C MET A 166 -35.15 -16.63 -10.55
N GLU A 167 -34.74 -17.48 -11.49
CA GLU A 167 -35.63 -18.35 -12.28
C GLU A 167 -36.40 -19.34 -11.38
N LYS A 168 -35.73 -20.06 -10.47
CA LYS A 168 -36.43 -20.93 -9.49
C LYS A 168 -37.35 -20.12 -8.55
N VAL A 169 -36.92 -18.94 -8.09
CA VAL A 169 -37.76 -18.06 -7.26
C VAL A 169 -39.00 -17.56 -8.00
N GLN A 170 -38.90 -17.26 -9.31
CA GLN A 170 -40.05 -16.95 -10.17
C GLN A 170 -41.03 -18.12 -10.21
N HIS A 171 -40.57 -19.35 -10.41
CA HIS A 171 -41.44 -20.54 -10.37
C HIS A 171 -42.12 -20.70 -9.01
N TYR A 172 -41.36 -20.70 -7.90
CA TYR A 172 -41.93 -20.82 -6.56
C TYR A 172 -42.93 -19.72 -6.21
N LEU A 173 -42.74 -18.49 -6.69
CA LEU A 173 -43.69 -17.39 -6.49
C LEU A 173 -44.99 -17.61 -7.27
N VAL A 174 -44.92 -18.08 -8.52
CA VAL A 174 -46.09 -18.35 -9.37
C VAL A 174 -46.88 -19.56 -8.88
N ASP A 175 -46.21 -20.59 -8.37
CA ASP A 175 -46.87 -21.78 -7.82
C ASP A 175 -47.52 -21.49 -6.46
N TRP A 176 -46.80 -20.83 -5.55
CA TRP A 176 -47.38 -20.37 -4.28
C TRP A 176 -48.58 -19.41 -4.48
N ALA A 177 -48.53 -18.51 -5.47
CA ALA A 177 -49.66 -17.63 -5.78
C ALA A 177 -50.92 -18.41 -6.24
N LYS A 178 -50.78 -19.64 -6.78
CA LYS A 178 -51.92 -20.53 -7.05
C LYS A 178 -52.45 -21.16 -5.77
N GLU A 179 -51.55 -21.59 -4.88
CA GLU A 179 -51.89 -22.26 -3.62
C GLU A 179 -52.69 -21.34 -2.68
N GLU A 180 -52.31 -20.07 -2.56
CA GLU A 180 -53.04 -19.05 -1.77
C GLU A 180 -54.25 -18.45 -2.51
N GLY A 181 -54.53 -18.85 -3.76
CA GLY A 181 -55.62 -18.30 -4.57
C GLY A 181 -55.46 -16.84 -5.01
N LEU A 182 -54.23 -16.30 -4.97
CA LEU A 182 -53.92 -14.93 -5.37
C LEU A 182 -53.88 -14.74 -6.91
N GLN A 183 -54.00 -13.50 -7.37
CA GLN A 183 -53.79 -13.21 -8.80
C GLN A 183 -52.31 -13.37 -9.16
N GLN A 184 -52.00 -14.40 -9.95
CA GLN A 184 -50.65 -14.64 -10.48
C GLN A 184 -50.07 -13.36 -11.13
N PRO A 185 -48.85 -12.94 -10.74
CA PRO A 185 -48.20 -11.76 -11.32
C PRO A 185 -47.84 -12.02 -12.79
N GLU A 186 -47.86 -10.96 -13.62
CA GLU A 186 -47.30 -11.05 -14.96
C GLU A 186 -45.78 -10.92 -14.89
N VAL A 187 -45.06 -11.95 -15.34
CA VAL A 187 -43.59 -11.96 -15.29
C VAL A 187 -42.98 -11.55 -16.63
N PHE A 188 -41.93 -10.73 -16.54
CA PHE A 188 -41.16 -10.23 -17.67
C PHE A 188 -39.66 -10.31 -17.38
N SER A 189 -39.02 -11.40 -17.83
CA SER A 189 -37.58 -11.58 -17.78
C SER A 189 -36.89 -10.96 -19.00
N ILE A 190 -35.84 -10.17 -18.80
CA ILE A 190 -35.03 -9.58 -19.86
C ILE A 190 -33.54 -9.62 -19.49
N ASN A 191 -32.69 -10.10 -20.41
CA ASN A 191 -31.25 -9.85 -20.31
C ASN A 191 -30.94 -8.51 -21.00
N CYS A 192 -30.33 -7.57 -20.27
CA CYS A 192 -30.01 -6.24 -20.77
C CYS A 192 -28.98 -6.23 -21.91
N THR A 193 -28.10 -7.23 -22.02
CA THR A 193 -27.14 -7.34 -23.15
C THR A 193 -27.82 -7.67 -24.49
N SER A 194 -29.10 -8.06 -24.48
CA SER A 194 -29.93 -8.24 -25.69
C SER A 194 -30.60 -6.95 -26.21
N LEU A 195 -30.31 -5.80 -25.60
CA LEU A 195 -30.81 -4.49 -26.02
C LEU A 195 -29.89 -3.85 -27.05
N THR A 196 -30.47 -3.29 -28.11
CA THR A 196 -29.70 -2.51 -29.12
C THR A 196 -29.39 -1.10 -28.63
N ASN A 197 -30.20 -0.58 -27.70
CA ASN A 197 -30.06 0.71 -27.04
C ASN A 197 -30.62 0.57 -25.61
N THR A 198 -29.95 1.11 -24.60
CA THR A 198 -30.37 0.96 -23.20
C THR A 198 -31.79 1.50 -22.95
N SER A 199 -32.19 2.58 -23.64
CA SER A 199 -33.54 3.16 -23.55
C SER A 199 -34.67 2.27 -24.11
N GLU A 200 -34.34 1.25 -24.89
CA GLU A 200 -35.28 0.27 -25.48
C GLU A 200 -36.01 -0.56 -24.39
N ILE A 201 -35.44 -0.66 -23.18
CA ILE A 201 -36.03 -1.38 -22.06
C ILE A 201 -37.45 -0.89 -21.73
N PHE A 202 -37.67 0.43 -21.69
CA PHE A 202 -38.98 1.02 -21.39
C PHE A 202 -40.03 0.68 -22.46
N SER A 203 -39.61 0.60 -23.73
CA SER A 203 -40.47 0.17 -24.83
C SER A 203 -40.88 -1.30 -24.69
N LYS A 204 -39.94 -2.20 -24.33
CA LYS A 204 -40.24 -3.63 -24.12
C LYS A 204 -41.16 -3.87 -22.91
N ILE A 205 -40.98 -3.11 -21.83
CA ILE A 205 -41.87 -3.13 -20.65
C ILE A 205 -43.28 -2.66 -21.03
N LEU A 206 -43.40 -1.55 -21.77
CA LEU A 206 -44.68 -1.00 -22.20
C LEU A 206 -45.44 -1.93 -23.17
N LEU A 207 -44.73 -2.59 -24.10
CA LEU A 207 -45.29 -3.59 -25.01
C LEU A 207 -45.87 -4.79 -24.26
N LYS A 208 -45.26 -5.20 -23.14
CA LYS A 208 -45.76 -6.26 -22.27
C LYS A 208 -47.05 -5.84 -21.55
N LEU A 209 -47.07 -4.64 -20.97
CA LEU A 209 -48.22 -4.09 -20.24
C LEU A 209 -49.47 -3.84 -21.11
N GLN A 210 -49.32 -3.41 -22.37
CA GLN A 210 -50.46 -3.12 -23.26
C GLN A 210 -50.21 -3.54 -24.73
N PRO A 211 -50.28 -4.84 -25.06
CA PRO A 211 -49.96 -5.37 -26.40
C PRO A 211 -50.97 -5.00 -27.53
N ARG A 212 -51.91 -4.07 -27.29
CA ARG A 212 -52.99 -3.70 -28.24
C ARG A 212 -53.15 -2.20 -28.52
N LYS A 213 -52.24 -1.33 -28.04
CA LYS A 213 -52.24 0.10 -28.40
C LYS A 213 -50.91 0.50 -29.07
N LYS A 214 -50.99 1.12 -30.25
CA LYS A 214 -49.87 1.91 -30.80
C LYS A 214 -49.72 3.18 -29.96
N LEU A 215 -48.49 3.63 -29.71
CA LEU A 215 -48.25 4.92 -29.07
C LEU A 215 -48.68 6.06 -30.01
N ASN A 216 -49.28 7.11 -29.43
CA ASN A 216 -49.42 8.40 -30.12
C ASN A 216 -48.04 9.07 -30.18
N GLY A 217 -47.64 9.56 -31.35
CA GLY A 217 -46.25 9.86 -31.71
C GLY A 217 -45.59 11.10 -31.09
N SER A 218 -45.99 11.52 -29.88
CA SER A 218 -45.49 12.75 -29.22
C SER A 218 -44.93 12.57 -27.81
N THR A 219 -45.03 11.37 -27.21
CA THR A 219 -44.63 11.11 -25.81
C THR A 219 -43.58 10.01 -25.75
N SER A 220 -42.53 10.16 -24.93
CA SER A 220 -41.53 9.09 -24.78
C SER A 220 -42.09 7.88 -24.01
N PRO A 221 -41.62 6.64 -24.26
CA PRO A 221 -42.09 5.45 -23.53
C PRO A 221 -41.92 5.57 -22.01
N LEU A 222 -40.83 6.20 -21.56
CA LEU A 222 -40.58 6.49 -20.14
C LEU A 222 -41.61 7.47 -19.56
N GLN A 223 -41.87 8.59 -20.24
CA GLN A 223 -42.89 9.56 -19.81
C GLN A 223 -44.29 8.94 -19.77
N TYR A 224 -44.61 8.04 -20.69
CA TYR A 224 -45.88 7.32 -20.68
C TYR A 224 -46.00 6.40 -19.45
N LEU A 225 -44.95 5.64 -19.12
CA LEU A 225 -44.92 4.80 -17.91
C LEU A 225 -45.00 5.63 -16.61
N GLN A 226 -44.27 6.76 -16.55
CA GLN A 226 -44.32 7.68 -15.41
C GLN A 226 -45.73 8.26 -15.21
N ASN A 227 -46.39 8.70 -16.30
CA ASN A 227 -47.77 9.18 -16.24
C ASN A 227 -48.76 8.08 -15.80
N LEU A 228 -48.60 6.85 -16.31
CA LEU A 228 -49.43 5.70 -15.97
C LEU A 228 -49.37 5.37 -14.46
N TYR A 229 -48.17 5.32 -13.86
CA TYR A 229 -48.03 5.04 -12.43
C TYR A 229 -48.28 6.25 -11.52
N SER A 230 -48.32 7.47 -12.07
CA SER A 230 -48.68 8.69 -11.33
C SER A 230 -50.18 8.94 -11.23
N GLN A 231 -50.99 8.38 -12.15
CA GLN A 231 -52.42 8.68 -12.25
C GLN A 231 -53.30 7.46 -11.95
N LYS A 232 -54.28 7.61 -11.04
CA LYS A 232 -55.18 6.52 -10.60
C LYS A 232 -56.08 5.93 -11.71
N LEU A 233 -56.15 6.59 -12.87
CA LEU A 233 -57.14 6.44 -13.95
C LEU A 233 -57.31 5.03 -14.56
N HIS A 234 -56.34 4.12 -14.43
CA HIS A 234 -56.38 2.78 -15.06
C HIS A 234 -56.11 1.61 -14.09
N SER A 235 -56.09 1.86 -12.77
CA SER A 235 -55.69 0.86 -11.76
C SER A 235 -56.66 -0.32 -11.57
N SER A 236 -57.92 -0.19 -11.98
CA SER A 236 -58.96 -1.24 -11.82
C SER A 236 -58.80 -2.38 -12.84
N GLY A 237 -57.94 -3.34 -12.51
CA GLY A 237 -57.77 -4.60 -13.28
C GLY A 237 -56.34 -4.87 -13.79
N MET A 238 -55.37 -4.01 -13.47
CA MET A 238 -53.96 -4.30 -13.76
C MET A 238 -53.38 -5.24 -12.70
N LYS A 239 -52.82 -6.37 -13.15
CA LYS A 239 -52.09 -7.32 -12.30
C LYS A 239 -50.77 -6.72 -11.80
N MET A 240 -50.23 -7.28 -10.72
CA MET A 240 -48.84 -7.03 -10.34
C MET A 240 -47.90 -7.53 -11.44
N MET A 241 -46.90 -6.72 -11.83
CA MET A 241 -45.86 -7.12 -12.77
C MET A 241 -44.52 -7.36 -12.05
N LEU A 242 -43.89 -8.50 -12.32
CA LEU A 242 -42.54 -8.84 -11.86
C LEU A 242 -41.57 -8.73 -13.04
N ILE A 243 -40.57 -7.84 -12.94
CA ILE A 243 -39.52 -7.70 -13.95
C ILE A 243 -38.20 -8.23 -13.38
N ILE A 244 -37.57 -9.14 -14.11
CA ILE A 244 -36.22 -9.64 -13.81
C ILE A 244 -35.30 -9.11 -14.92
N ALA A 245 -34.46 -8.13 -14.58
CA ALA A 245 -33.50 -7.51 -15.48
C ALA A 245 -32.10 -8.06 -15.20
N ASP A 246 -31.65 -9.02 -16.00
CA ASP A 246 -30.31 -9.62 -15.90
C ASP A 246 -29.25 -8.83 -16.67
N GLU A 247 -27.98 -9.01 -16.28
CA GLU A 247 -26.81 -8.26 -16.76
C GLU A 247 -27.02 -6.74 -16.75
N LEU A 248 -27.64 -6.24 -15.67
CA LEU A 248 -28.03 -4.84 -15.45
C LEU A 248 -26.86 -3.85 -15.57
N ASP A 249 -25.62 -4.31 -15.40
CA ASP A 249 -24.40 -3.54 -15.66
C ASP A 249 -24.36 -2.93 -17.07
N TYR A 250 -25.04 -3.56 -18.04
CA TYR A 250 -25.15 -3.06 -19.42
C TYR A 250 -25.93 -1.73 -19.53
N LEU A 251 -26.78 -1.39 -18.55
CA LEU A 251 -27.52 -0.12 -18.53
C LEU A 251 -26.68 1.07 -18.03
N ILE A 252 -25.40 0.88 -17.67
CA ILE A 252 -24.51 1.94 -17.17
C ILE A 252 -23.94 2.76 -18.34
N THR A 253 -24.73 3.69 -18.86
CA THR A 253 -24.25 4.76 -19.75
C THR A 253 -23.46 5.83 -18.99
N ARG A 254 -22.80 6.77 -19.70
CA ARG A 254 -21.95 7.82 -19.09
C ARG A 254 -22.72 8.75 -18.13
N ASP A 255 -24.00 8.95 -18.41
CA ASP A 255 -24.99 9.74 -17.67
C ASP A 255 -25.76 8.91 -16.63
N ARG A 256 -25.86 7.58 -16.83
CA ARG A 256 -26.58 6.61 -15.98
C ARG A 256 -28.10 6.84 -15.81
N ALA A 257 -28.71 7.72 -16.62
CA ALA A 257 -30.11 8.11 -16.47
C ALA A 257 -31.07 6.91 -16.58
N VAL A 258 -30.91 6.06 -17.61
CA VAL A 258 -31.78 4.89 -17.85
C VAL A 258 -31.85 3.95 -16.63
N LEU A 259 -30.70 3.65 -16.00
CA LEU A 259 -30.65 2.78 -14.82
C LEU A 259 -31.29 3.43 -13.60
N HIS A 260 -31.10 4.74 -13.40
CA HIS A 260 -31.76 5.50 -12.34
C HIS A 260 -33.29 5.49 -12.52
N ASP A 261 -33.77 5.86 -13.70
CA ASP A 261 -35.19 6.04 -13.99
C ASP A 261 -35.96 4.72 -13.89
N LEU A 262 -35.33 3.59 -14.26
CA LEU A 262 -35.87 2.25 -14.09
C LEU A 262 -36.18 1.90 -12.62
N PHE A 263 -35.31 2.28 -11.68
CA PHE A 263 -35.58 2.08 -10.25
C PHE A 263 -36.62 3.07 -9.72
N MET A 264 -36.61 4.31 -10.20
CA MET A 264 -37.59 5.33 -9.78
C MET A 264 -39.03 4.98 -10.19
N LEU A 265 -39.25 4.16 -11.23
CA LEU A 265 -40.57 3.60 -11.55
C LEU A 265 -41.21 2.81 -10.39
N THR A 266 -40.43 2.31 -9.42
CA THR A 266 -40.95 1.64 -8.20
C THR A 266 -41.40 2.60 -7.09
N THR A 267 -41.19 3.92 -7.24
CA THR A 267 -41.55 4.92 -6.19
C THR A 267 -42.89 5.61 -6.41
N PHE A 268 -43.54 5.44 -7.56
CA PHE A 268 -44.80 6.11 -7.90
C PHE A 268 -46.01 5.49 -7.15
N PRO A 269 -46.99 6.30 -6.72
CA PRO A 269 -48.02 5.89 -5.75
C PRO A 269 -49.04 4.87 -6.28
N PHE A 270 -49.17 4.69 -7.59
CA PHE A 270 -50.02 3.66 -8.21
C PHE A 270 -49.22 2.62 -8.99
N SER A 271 -47.92 2.48 -8.67
CA SER A 271 -47.04 1.48 -9.27
C SER A 271 -47.34 0.09 -8.72
N ARG A 272 -47.71 -0.85 -9.60
CA ARG A 272 -48.01 -2.26 -9.29
C ARG A 272 -46.87 -3.18 -9.76
N PHE A 273 -45.64 -2.83 -9.36
CA PHE A 273 -44.43 -3.24 -10.08
C PHE A 273 -43.30 -3.68 -9.14
N ILE A 274 -42.86 -4.93 -9.26
CA ILE A 274 -41.70 -5.50 -8.56
C ILE A 274 -40.51 -5.58 -9.53
N LEU A 275 -39.41 -4.92 -9.20
CA LEU A 275 -38.15 -4.95 -9.97
C LEU A 275 -37.11 -5.82 -9.26
N ILE A 276 -36.56 -6.81 -9.96
CA ILE A 276 -35.33 -7.52 -9.60
C ILE A 276 -34.26 -7.18 -10.63
N GLY A 277 -33.27 -6.38 -10.25
CA GLY A 277 -32.10 -6.10 -11.09
C GLY A 277 -30.90 -6.95 -10.68
N ILE A 278 -30.28 -7.66 -11.63
CA ILE A 278 -29.14 -8.56 -11.38
C ILE A 278 -27.86 -7.99 -11.99
N ALA A 279 -26.79 -7.86 -11.20
CA ALA A 279 -25.51 -7.30 -11.57
C ALA A 279 -24.33 -8.23 -11.22
N ASN A 280 -23.28 -8.19 -12.05
CA ASN A 280 -22.01 -8.88 -11.83
C ASN A 280 -21.00 -8.02 -11.05
N ALA A 281 -21.13 -6.69 -11.07
CA ALA A 281 -20.29 -5.79 -10.28
C ALA A 281 -20.81 -5.64 -8.84
N ILE A 282 -19.94 -5.87 -7.85
CA ILE A 282 -20.27 -5.62 -6.44
C ILE A 282 -20.13 -4.12 -6.13
N ASP A 283 -19.00 -3.50 -6.53
CA ASP A 283 -18.72 -2.05 -6.50
C ASP A 283 -19.82 -1.13 -7.05
N LEU A 284 -20.70 -1.65 -7.92
CA LEU A 284 -21.80 -0.87 -8.47
C LEU A 284 -22.83 -0.51 -7.40
N ALA A 285 -23.05 -1.41 -6.44
CA ALA A 285 -23.94 -1.19 -5.30
C ALA A 285 -23.56 0.11 -4.57
N ASP A 286 -22.32 0.19 -4.08
CA ASP A 286 -21.83 1.28 -3.24
C ASP A 286 -21.77 2.63 -3.99
N ARG A 287 -21.63 2.59 -5.32
CA ARG A 287 -21.55 3.78 -6.19
C ARG A 287 -22.90 4.25 -6.73
N PHE A 288 -23.97 3.46 -6.60
CA PHE A 288 -25.30 3.74 -7.16
C PHE A 288 -26.38 3.90 -6.08
N LEU A 289 -26.43 2.98 -5.11
CA LEU A 289 -27.45 2.93 -4.07
C LEU A 289 -27.56 4.22 -3.23
N PRO A 290 -26.48 4.91 -2.82
CA PRO A 290 -26.61 6.15 -2.04
C PRO A 290 -27.40 7.25 -2.75
N ARG A 291 -27.36 7.29 -4.10
CA ARG A 291 -28.15 8.26 -4.88
C ARG A 291 -29.64 7.92 -4.88
N LEU A 292 -30.00 6.65 -5.08
CA LEU A 292 -31.40 6.21 -4.97
C LEU A 292 -31.96 6.48 -3.55
N GLN A 293 -31.17 6.19 -2.51
CA GLN A 293 -31.57 6.41 -1.12
C GLN A 293 -31.88 7.88 -0.82
N SER A 294 -31.14 8.83 -1.41
CA SER A 294 -31.42 10.28 -1.27
C SER A 294 -32.71 10.73 -1.96
N MET A 295 -33.24 9.94 -2.90
CA MET A 295 -34.54 10.16 -3.56
C MET A 295 -35.62 9.20 -3.05
N ASN A 296 -35.45 8.72 -1.80
CA ASN A 296 -36.35 7.83 -1.07
C ASN A 296 -36.59 6.44 -1.72
N CYS A 297 -35.81 6.07 -2.74
CA CYS A 297 -35.81 4.72 -3.32
C CYS A 297 -34.80 3.84 -2.56
N LYS A 298 -35.29 2.80 -1.88
CA LYS A 298 -34.46 1.92 -1.02
C LYS A 298 -34.60 0.46 -1.46
N PRO A 299 -33.97 0.05 -2.57
CA PRO A 299 -34.04 -1.33 -3.03
C PRO A 299 -33.38 -2.28 -2.02
N LEU A 300 -33.97 -3.46 -1.83
CA LEU A 300 -33.37 -4.51 -1.00
C LEU A 300 -32.13 -5.09 -1.70
N VAL A 301 -31.00 -5.21 -1.00
CA VAL A 301 -29.75 -5.74 -1.57
C VAL A 301 -29.56 -7.19 -1.18
N VAL A 302 -29.27 -8.07 -2.16
CA VAL A 302 -28.96 -9.48 -1.93
C VAL A 302 -27.63 -9.83 -2.61
N THR A 303 -26.60 -10.11 -1.81
CA THR A 303 -25.23 -10.33 -2.30
C THR A 303 -24.89 -11.82 -2.41
N PHE A 304 -24.74 -12.31 -3.63
CA PHE A 304 -24.26 -13.65 -3.96
C PHE A 304 -22.73 -13.69 -3.90
N ARG A 305 -22.18 -14.08 -2.74
CA ARG A 305 -20.72 -14.26 -2.54
C ARG A 305 -20.15 -15.35 -3.45
N ALA A 306 -18.86 -15.27 -3.78
CA ALA A 306 -18.13 -16.36 -4.45
C ALA A 306 -18.30 -17.69 -3.70
N TYR A 307 -18.41 -18.83 -4.41
CA TYR A 307 -18.59 -20.12 -3.76
C TYR A 307 -17.32 -20.56 -3.03
N SER A 308 -17.47 -21.00 -1.78
CA SER A 308 -16.38 -21.61 -1.02
C SER A 308 -16.02 -23.00 -1.55
N LYS A 309 -14.84 -23.50 -1.20
CA LYS A 309 -14.37 -24.86 -1.50
C LYS A 309 -15.47 -25.91 -1.22
N ASP A 310 -16.02 -25.90 -0.01
CA ASP A 310 -16.98 -26.92 0.42
C ASP A 310 -18.35 -26.77 -0.24
N GLN A 311 -18.73 -25.53 -0.61
CA GLN A 311 -19.92 -25.29 -1.45
C GLN A 311 -19.73 -25.84 -2.87
N ILE A 312 -18.57 -25.62 -3.50
CA ILE A 312 -18.26 -26.18 -4.83
C ILE A 312 -18.26 -27.71 -4.77
N ILE A 313 -17.66 -28.32 -3.74
CA ILE A 313 -17.70 -29.78 -3.54
C ILE A 313 -19.15 -30.28 -3.45
N ARG A 314 -19.99 -29.65 -2.62
CA ARG A 314 -21.40 -30.04 -2.47
C ARG A 314 -22.20 -29.91 -3.77
N ILE A 315 -21.97 -28.86 -4.57
CA ILE A 315 -22.65 -28.68 -5.87
C ILE A 315 -22.14 -29.70 -6.92
N LEU A 316 -20.83 -29.98 -6.97
CA LEU A 316 -20.28 -31.04 -7.83
C LEU A 316 -20.82 -32.42 -7.42
N GLN A 317 -20.93 -32.69 -6.11
CA GLN A 317 -21.49 -33.93 -5.60
C GLN A 317 -22.96 -34.08 -5.96
N GLU A 318 -23.81 -33.05 -5.81
CA GLU A 318 -25.23 -33.13 -6.20
C GLU A 318 -25.39 -33.48 -7.69
N ARG A 319 -24.66 -32.78 -8.57
CA ARG A 319 -24.65 -33.04 -10.03
C ARG A 319 -24.18 -34.45 -10.39
N LEU A 320 -23.24 -35.00 -9.64
CA LEU A 320 -22.71 -36.35 -9.86
C LEU A 320 -23.52 -37.43 -9.10
N MET A 321 -24.43 -37.05 -8.19
CA MET A 321 -25.32 -37.98 -7.50
C MET A 321 -26.53 -38.38 -8.35
N GLU A 322 -26.98 -37.51 -9.27
CA GLU A 322 -28.01 -37.79 -10.29
C GLU A 322 -27.60 -38.97 -11.22
N LEU A 323 -26.31 -39.24 -11.39
CA LEU A 323 -25.77 -40.37 -12.16
C LEU A 323 -25.82 -41.69 -11.36
N PRO A 324 -26.09 -42.86 -11.97
CA PRO A 324 -26.18 -44.13 -11.26
C PRO A 324 -24.82 -44.74 -10.84
N TYR A 325 -23.69 -44.12 -11.15
CA TYR A 325 -22.33 -44.64 -10.93
C TYR A 325 -21.36 -43.55 -10.39
N ILE A 326 -20.15 -43.94 -9.96
CA ILE A 326 -19.11 -43.03 -9.45
C ILE A 326 -18.04 -42.81 -10.53
N VAL A 327 -17.73 -41.54 -10.85
CA VAL A 327 -16.83 -41.16 -11.97
C VAL A 327 -15.50 -40.55 -11.51
N PHE A 328 -15.48 -39.82 -10.39
CA PHE A 328 -14.31 -39.08 -9.91
C PHE A 328 -13.80 -39.62 -8.57
N GLN A 329 -12.49 -39.57 -8.36
CA GLN A 329 -11.93 -39.74 -7.02
C GLN A 329 -12.27 -38.51 -6.15
N PRO A 330 -12.67 -38.68 -4.87
CA PRO A 330 -13.01 -37.54 -3.98
C PRO A 330 -11.92 -36.48 -3.88
N GLN A 331 -10.65 -36.91 -3.87
CA GLN A 331 -9.46 -36.05 -3.80
C GLN A 331 -9.30 -35.19 -5.07
N ALA A 332 -9.73 -35.68 -6.24
CA ALA A 332 -9.70 -34.91 -7.48
C ALA A 332 -10.75 -33.80 -7.49
N LEU A 333 -11.98 -34.09 -7.04
CA LEU A 333 -13.01 -33.07 -6.83
C LEU A 333 -12.58 -32.04 -5.79
N GLU A 334 -11.92 -32.48 -4.70
CA GLU A 334 -11.40 -31.56 -3.69
C GLU A 334 -10.30 -30.64 -4.22
N LEU A 335 -9.37 -31.15 -5.04
CA LEU A 335 -8.34 -30.35 -5.71
C LEU A 335 -8.95 -29.30 -6.64
N CYS A 336 -9.92 -29.71 -7.46
CA CYS A 336 -10.68 -28.81 -8.35
C CYS A 336 -11.33 -27.68 -7.55
N ALA A 337 -12.14 -28.03 -6.55
CA ALA A 337 -12.86 -27.07 -5.73
C ALA A 337 -11.93 -26.12 -4.96
N ARG A 338 -10.81 -26.63 -4.42
CA ARG A 338 -9.80 -25.83 -3.71
C ARG A 338 -9.16 -24.80 -4.65
N LYS A 339 -8.75 -25.20 -5.86
CA LYS A 339 -8.12 -24.30 -6.83
C LYS A 339 -9.10 -23.29 -7.44
N VAL A 340 -10.34 -23.70 -7.73
CA VAL A 340 -11.36 -22.81 -8.30
C VAL A 340 -11.90 -21.83 -7.26
N ALA A 341 -12.13 -22.24 -6.01
CA ALA A 341 -12.52 -21.33 -4.93
C ALA A 341 -11.45 -20.25 -4.69
N ALA A 342 -10.18 -20.64 -4.59
CA ALA A 342 -9.06 -19.70 -4.42
C ALA A 342 -8.89 -18.74 -5.61
N ALA A 343 -9.22 -19.16 -6.83
CA ALA A 343 -9.02 -18.36 -8.04
C ALA A 343 -10.21 -17.47 -8.45
N SER A 344 -11.45 -17.81 -8.06
CA SER A 344 -12.66 -17.02 -8.43
C SER A 344 -13.98 -17.44 -7.77
N GLY A 345 -14.14 -18.70 -7.37
CA GLY A 345 -15.42 -19.24 -6.92
C GLY A 345 -16.53 -19.30 -8.00
N ASP A 346 -16.16 -19.23 -9.30
CA ASP A 346 -17.10 -19.39 -10.43
C ASP A 346 -17.38 -20.88 -10.67
N MET A 347 -18.63 -21.31 -10.42
CA MET A 347 -19.03 -22.72 -10.55
C MET A 347 -18.92 -23.25 -11.99
N ARG A 348 -19.04 -22.38 -13.00
CA ARG A 348 -18.94 -22.76 -14.42
C ARG A 348 -17.52 -23.20 -14.75
N LYS A 349 -16.51 -22.59 -14.11
CA LYS A 349 -15.11 -23.03 -14.22
C LYS A 349 -14.90 -24.39 -13.59
N ALA A 350 -15.47 -24.66 -12.40
CA ALA A 350 -15.38 -25.97 -11.76
C ALA A 350 -15.97 -27.09 -12.64
N LEU A 351 -17.15 -26.85 -13.23
CA LEU A 351 -17.78 -27.76 -14.18
C LEU A 351 -16.93 -27.98 -15.44
N SER A 352 -16.39 -26.90 -16.03
CA SER A 352 -15.52 -26.97 -17.22
C SER A 352 -14.22 -27.74 -16.96
N VAL A 353 -13.60 -27.56 -15.78
CA VAL A 353 -12.41 -28.33 -15.37
C VAL A 353 -12.75 -29.81 -15.21
N CYS A 354 -13.86 -30.14 -14.56
CA CYS A 354 -14.28 -31.54 -14.37
C CYS A 354 -14.56 -32.23 -15.72
N ARG A 355 -15.18 -31.52 -16.67
CA ARG A 355 -15.37 -32.00 -18.04
C ARG A 355 -14.05 -32.23 -18.77
N SER A 356 -13.11 -31.28 -18.70
CA SER A 356 -11.79 -31.41 -19.32
C SER A 356 -10.99 -32.59 -18.74
N ALA A 357 -11.12 -32.87 -17.44
CA ALA A 357 -10.49 -34.03 -16.80
C ALA A 357 -11.03 -35.39 -17.32
N ILE A 358 -12.31 -35.46 -17.73
CA ILE A 358 -12.89 -36.63 -18.40
C ILE A 358 -12.38 -36.74 -19.85
N GLU A 359 -12.27 -35.62 -20.56
CA GLU A 359 -11.72 -35.59 -21.93
C GLU A 359 -10.24 -36.04 -21.97
N ILE A 360 -9.48 -35.77 -20.90
CA ILE A 360 -8.11 -36.28 -20.72
C ILE A 360 -8.09 -37.79 -20.41
N LEU A 361 -8.97 -38.28 -19.53
CA LEU A 361 -9.12 -39.73 -19.25
C LEU A 361 -9.50 -40.53 -20.52
N GLU A 362 -10.41 -40.00 -21.34
CA GLU A 362 -10.78 -40.61 -22.63
C GLU A 362 -9.57 -40.72 -23.58
N ALA A 363 -8.71 -39.71 -23.62
CA ALA A 363 -7.49 -39.71 -24.42
C ALA A 363 -6.46 -40.73 -23.92
N GLU A 364 -6.23 -40.82 -22.60
CA GLU A 364 -5.34 -41.80 -21.98
C GLU A 364 -5.77 -43.24 -22.33
N MET A 365 -7.06 -43.55 -22.23
CA MET A 365 -7.59 -44.87 -22.58
C MET A 365 -7.54 -45.16 -24.09
N ARG A 366 -7.73 -44.15 -24.94
CA ARG A 366 -7.59 -44.31 -26.41
C ARG A 366 -6.14 -44.62 -26.79
N GLU A 367 -5.17 -44.01 -26.11
CA GLU A 367 -3.75 -44.35 -26.27
C GLU A 367 -3.37 -45.73 -25.72
N SER A 368 -3.95 -46.17 -24.59
CA SER A 368 -3.64 -47.52 -24.07
C SER A 368 -4.15 -48.62 -25.02
N VAL A 369 -5.35 -48.44 -25.59
CA VAL A 369 -5.91 -49.37 -26.58
C VAL A 369 -5.10 -49.37 -27.88
N SER A 370 -4.64 -48.22 -28.38
CA SER A 370 -3.80 -48.19 -29.59
C SER A 370 -2.45 -48.86 -29.37
N LYS A 371 -1.81 -48.67 -28.21
CA LYS A 371 -0.54 -49.32 -27.83
C LYS A 371 -0.68 -50.83 -27.68
N MET A 372 -1.79 -51.32 -27.11
CA MET A 372 -2.10 -52.76 -27.08
C MET A 372 -2.27 -53.34 -28.48
N ASN A 373 -3.04 -52.67 -29.35
CA ASN A 373 -3.30 -53.14 -30.71
C ASN A 373 -2.01 -53.15 -31.58
N SER A 374 -1.08 -52.21 -31.38
CA SER A 374 0.24 -52.27 -32.04
C SER A 374 1.11 -53.41 -31.51
N ALA A 375 1.07 -53.72 -30.20
CA ALA A 375 1.86 -54.81 -29.62
C ALA A 375 1.41 -56.18 -30.15
N SER A 376 0.12 -56.37 -30.47
CA SER A 376 -0.39 -57.59 -31.10
C SER A 376 -0.01 -57.80 -32.58
N ALA A 377 0.63 -56.82 -33.23
CA ALA A 377 1.02 -56.92 -34.65
C ALA A 377 2.45 -57.43 -34.89
N GLU A 378 3.35 -57.33 -33.89
CA GLU A 378 4.78 -57.62 -34.04
C GLU A 378 5.28 -58.73 -33.11
N GLN A 379 4.73 -59.95 -33.22
CA GLN A 379 5.37 -61.13 -32.62
C GLN A 379 5.07 -62.46 -33.32
N GLY A 380 5.70 -62.67 -34.48
CA GLY A 380 5.97 -64.00 -35.01
C GLY A 380 7.34 -64.49 -34.53
N LEU A 381 7.36 -65.64 -33.82
CA LEU A 381 8.55 -66.30 -33.23
C LEU A 381 9.30 -65.49 -32.14
N PHE A 382 9.10 -65.82 -30.86
CA PHE A 382 10.06 -66.68 -30.10
C PHE A 382 9.59 -66.96 -28.65
N ASP A 383 9.55 -68.25 -28.30
CA ASP A 383 9.60 -68.90 -26.97
C ASP A 383 8.63 -68.60 -25.80
N GLN A 384 8.50 -69.64 -24.95
CA GLN A 384 7.35 -69.93 -24.09
C GLN A 384 7.37 -69.26 -22.70
N GLN A 385 7.90 -68.04 -22.56
CA GLN A 385 7.90 -67.33 -21.26
C GLN A 385 6.87 -66.20 -21.12
N ALA A 386 6.20 -65.80 -22.21
CA ALA A 386 5.18 -64.75 -22.16
C ALA A 386 3.87 -65.17 -21.44
N ALA A 387 3.54 -66.46 -21.39
CA ALA A 387 2.23 -66.94 -20.92
C ALA A 387 1.94 -66.60 -19.45
N SER A 388 2.93 -66.72 -18.56
CA SER A 388 2.75 -66.42 -17.12
C SER A 388 2.62 -64.91 -16.84
N ALA A 389 3.18 -64.05 -17.69
CA ALA A 389 2.96 -62.61 -17.61
C ALA A 389 1.57 -62.20 -18.12
N PHE A 390 1.03 -62.92 -19.12
CA PHE A 390 -0.26 -62.64 -19.74
C PHE A 390 -1.45 -62.91 -18.80
N GLU A 391 -1.40 -63.99 -18.02
CA GLU A 391 -2.40 -64.25 -16.97
C GLU A 391 -2.28 -63.26 -15.80
N PHE A 392 -1.05 -62.86 -15.42
CA PHE A 392 -0.84 -61.91 -14.34
C PHE A 392 -1.42 -60.53 -14.65
N PHE A 393 -1.29 -60.03 -15.88
CA PHE A 393 -1.86 -58.74 -16.27
C PHE A 393 -3.39 -58.73 -16.35
N ASN A 394 -4.02 -59.81 -16.81
CA ASN A 394 -5.49 -59.89 -16.86
C ASN A 394 -6.15 -59.83 -15.47
N SER A 395 -5.41 -60.15 -14.39
CA SER A 395 -5.91 -59.98 -13.02
C SER A 395 -6.18 -58.51 -12.62
N GLN A 396 -5.48 -57.54 -13.24
CA GLN A 396 -5.61 -56.12 -12.88
C GLN A 396 -6.83 -55.41 -13.50
N ALA A 397 -7.56 -56.06 -14.42
CA ALA A 397 -8.79 -55.50 -14.99
C ALA A 397 -9.88 -55.20 -13.94
N ASN A 398 -9.82 -55.84 -12.77
CA ASN A 398 -10.71 -55.58 -11.62
C ASN A 398 -10.32 -54.37 -10.75
N ASN A 399 -9.25 -53.62 -11.08
CA ASN A 399 -8.87 -52.41 -10.34
C ASN A 399 -9.80 -51.22 -10.66
N PHE A 400 -10.98 -51.22 -10.03
CA PHE A 400 -12.01 -50.16 -10.06
C PHE A 400 -11.46 -48.73 -9.94
N PHE A 401 -10.35 -48.54 -9.21
CA PHE A 401 -9.70 -47.23 -9.02
C PHE A 401 -8.98 -46.66 -10.26
N LEU A 402 -8.65 -47.48 -11.27
CA LEU A 402 -7.95 -47.02 -12.48
C LEU A 402 -8.88 -46.34 -13.50
N LEU A 403 -10.17 -46.70 -13.51
CA LEU A 403 -11.18 -46.18 -14.45
C LEU A 403 -11.84 -44.86 -13.98
N LEU A 404 -11.48 -44.38 -12.79
CA LEU A 404 -11.96 -43.12 -12.22
C LEU A 404 -11.09 -41.94 -12.65
N VAL A 405 -11.68 -40.74 -12.71
CA VAL A 405 -10.90 -39.50 -12.87
C VAL A 405 -10.05 -39.27 -11.61
N ARG A 406 -8.78 -39.67 -11.72
CA ARG A 406 -7.69 -39.49 -10.76
C ARG A 406 -7.25 -38.02 -10.62
N VAL A 407 -6.44 -37.74 -9.60
CA VAL A 407 -5.90 -36.41 -9.26
C VAL A 407 -4.98 -35.83 -10.35
N ASP A 408 -4.25 -36.68 -11.06
CA ASP A 408 -3.33 -36.32 -12.14
C ASP A 408 -4.06 -35.77 -13.39
N HIS A 409 -5.10 -36.43 -13.91
CA HIS A 409 -5.93 -35.86 -14.98
C HIS A 409 -6.53 -34.51 -14.58
N MET A 410 -6.94 -34.37 -13.32
CA MET A 410 -7.48 -33.13 -12.77
C MET A 410 -6.42 -32.02 -12.70
N ALA A 411 -5.17 -32.34 -12.36
CA ALA A 411 -4.07 -31.39 -12.37
C ALA A 411 -3.76 -30.88 -13.79
N VAL A 412 -3.86 -31.75 -14.81
CA VAL A 412 -3.70 -31.37 -16.23
C VAL A 412 -4.91 -30.56 -16.73
N ALA A 413 -6.14 -30.90 -16.33
CA ALA A 413 -7.33 -30.11 -16.64
C ALA A 413 -7.26 -28.70 -16.01
N LEU A 414 -6.76 -28.60 -14.78
CA LEU A 414 -6.51 -27.33 -14.10
C LEU A 414 -5.41 -26.51 -14.78
N SER A 415 -4.27 -27.12 -15.12
CA SER A 415 -3.18 -26.39 -15.80
C SER A 415 -3.60 -25.90 -17.18
N ASN A 416 -4.43 -26.65 -17.91
CA ASN A 416 -5.04 -26.20 -19.17
C ASN A 416 -6.04 -25.06 -18.96
N THR A 417 -6.96 -25.17 -17.99
CA THR A 417 -8.04 -24.18 -17.78
C THR A 417 -7.54 -22.84 -17.20
N PHE A 418 -6.36 -22.82 -16.59
CA PHE A 418 -5.73 -21.61 -16.04
C PHE A 418 -4.50 -21.12 -16.85
N LYS A 419 -4.38 -21.49 -18.14
CA LYS A 419 -3.36 -20.97 -19.06
C LYS A 419 -3.53 -19.49 -19.40
N SER A 420 -2.43 -18.86 -19.79
CA SER A 420 -2.38 -17.50 -20.34
C SER A 420 -2.96 -17.46 -21.77
N PRO A 421 -3.96 -16.59 -22.06
CA PRO A 421 -4.52 -16.44 -23.42
C PRO A 421 -3.52 -16.00 -24.50
N VAL A 422 -2.35 -15.53 -24.08
CA VAL A 422 -1.25 -15.10 -24.96
C VAL A 422 -0.61 -16.30 -25.68
N VAL A 423 -0.58 -17.47 -25.04
CA VAL A 423 0.03 -18.71 -25.58
C VAL A 423 -0.69 -19.17 -26.85
N ASP A 424 -2.02 -19.31 -26.80
CA ASP A 424 -2.83 -19.77 -27.95
C ASP A 424 -2.80 -18.74 -29.09
N THR A 425 -2.79 -17.45 -28.73
CA THR A 425 -2.60 -16.35 -29.68
C THR A 425 -1.29 -16.52 -30.45
N ILE A 426 -0.16 -16.80 -29.75
CA ILE A 426 1.15 -17.01 -30.38
C ILE A 426 1.19 -18.28 -31.27
N LYS A 427 0.57 -19.39 -30.82
CA LYS A 427 0.46 -20.61 -31.62
C LYS A 427 -0.29 -20.37 -32.94
N SER A 428 -1.27 -19.45 -32.96
CA SER A 428 -2.03 -19.12 -34.18
C SER A 428 -1.30 -18.21 -35.20
N LEU A 429 -0.12 -17.68 -34.87
CA LEU A 429 0.56 -16.70 -35.73
C LEU A 429 1.20 -17.31 -36.99
N PRO A 430 1.24 -16.58 -38.12
CA PRO A 430 2.00 -16.99 -39.31
C PRO A 430 3.49 -17.25 -39.01
N GLN A 431 4.08 -18.22 -39.72
CA GLN A 431 5.45 -18.71 -39.48
C GLN A 431 6.52 -17.59 -39.40
N HIS A 432 6.49 -16.60 -40.28
CA HIS A 432 7.43 -15.46 -40.24
C HIS A 432 7.26 -14.57 -39.00
N GLN A 433 6.04 -14.46 -38.45
CA GLN A 433 5.78 -13.73 -37.20
C GLN A 433 6.26 -14.53 -35.98
N GLN A 434 6.11 -15.86 -36.00
CA GLN A 434 6.70 -16.76 -34.99
C GLN A 434 8.24 -16.69 -35.00
N ILE A 435 8.87 -16.70 -36.18
CA ILE A 435 10.32 -16.52 -36.32
C ILE A 435 10.76 -15.14 -35.79
N LEU A 436 9.97 -14.08 -36.02
CA LEU A 436 10.24 -12.74 -35.48
C LEU A 436 10.16 -12.70 -33.95
N LEU A 437 9.17 -13.34 -33.33
CA LEU A 437 9.10 -13.48 -31.87
C LEU A 437 10.26 -14.31 -31.30
N CYS A 438 10.61 -15.42 -31.95
CA CYS A 438 11.81 -16.22 -31.60
C CYS A 438 13.11 -15.38 -31.70
N SER A 439 13.21 -14.53 -32.73
CA SER A 439 14.32 -13.60 -32.93
C SER A 439 14.41 -12.52 -31.85
N ALA A 440 13.28 -12.11 -31.29
CA ALA A 440 13.20 -11.22 -30.15
C ALA A 440 13.64 -11.94 -28.85
N VAL A 441 13.09 -13.12 -28.57
CA VAL A 441 13.44 -13.94 -27.39
C VAL A 441 14.94 -14.26 -27.34
N LYS A 442 15.58 -14.62 -28.48
CA LYS A 442 17.04 -14.87 -28.52
C LYS A 442 17.87 -13.67 -28.06
N PHE A 443 17.35 -12.44 -28.20
CA PHE A 443 18.00 -11.21 -27.70
C PHE A 443 17.60 -10.84 -26.26
N PHE A 444 16.35 -11.07 -25.86
CA PHE A 444 15.89 -10.78 -24.49
C PHE A 444 16.56 -11.67 -23.42
N ARG A 445 16.89 -12.92 -23.77
CA ARG A 445 17.74 -13.83 -22.95
C ARG A 445 19.10 -13.23 -22.55
N GLY A 446 19.59 -12.21 -23.27
CA GLY A 446 20.81 -11.48 -22.95
C GLY A 446 20.65 -10.37 -21.89
N GLY A 447 19.48 -10.22 -21.26
CA GLY A 447 19.24 -9.24 -20.19
C GLY A 447 19.05 -7.79 -20.67
N LYS A 448 19.02 -7.53 -21.98
CA LYS A 448 18.65 -6.22 -22.54
C LYS A 448 17.14 -6.00 -22.39
N LYS A 449 16.70 -4.89 -21.80
CA LYS A 449 15.27 -4.57 -21.63
C LYS A 449 14.57 -4.06 -22.91
N ASP A 450 15.31 -3.69 -23.95
CA ASP A 450 14.80 -3.39 -25.30
C ASP A 450 15.88 -3.57 -26.38
N MET A 451 15.48 -3.49 -27.66
CA MET A 451 16.39 -3.48 -28.82
C MET A 451 15.87 -2.55 -29.91
N THR A 452 16.70 -2.19 -30.90
CA THR A 452 16.23 -1.46 -32.10
C THR A 452 15.56 -2.39 -33.11
N VAL A 453 14.64 -1.87 -33.94
CA VAL A 453 14.06 -2.64 -35.06
C VAL A 453 15.16 -3.13 -36.03
N GLY A 454 16.29 -2.41 -36.15
CA GLY A 454 17.44 -2.82 -36.95
C GLY A 454 18.18 -4.04 -36.38
N GLU A 455 18.39 -4.11 -35.06
CA GLU A 455 18.92 -5.30 -34.39
C GLU A 455 17.95 -6.49 -34.52
N LEU A 456 16.65 -6.27 -34.32
CA LEU A 456 15.63 -7.32 -34.46
C LEU A 456 15.57 -7.87 -35.89
N ASN A 457 15.65 -7.00 -36.91
CA ASN A 457 15.73 -7.42 -38.30
C ASN A 457 17.01 -8.23 -38.58
N LYS A 458 18.16 -7.79 -38.05
CA LYS A 458 19.42 -8.54 -38.19
C LYS A 458 19.35 -9.93 -37.53
N SER A 459 18.67 -10.05 -36.39
CA SER A 459 18.37 -11.35 -35.72
C SER A 459 17.46 -12.23 -36.59
N TYR A 460 16.35 -11.68 -37.06
CA TYR A 460 15.37 -12.32 -37.95
C TYR A 460 16.00 -12.84 -39.24
N MET A 461 16.78 -12.00 -39.94
CA MET A 461 17.53 -12.37 -41.14
C MET A 461 18.52 -13.52 -40.89
N ASN A 462 19.03 -13.66 -39.66
CA ASN A 462 19.94 -14.74 -39.30
C ASN A 462 19.18 -16.05 -39.05
N ILE A 463 18.09 -16.02 -38.26
CA ILE A 463 17.27 -17.22 -37.99
C ILE A 463 16.61 -17.72 -39.29
N CYS A 464 16.16 -16.83 -40.19
CA CYS A 464 15.67 -17.22 -41.52
C CYS A 464 16.73 -18.02 -42.30
N LYS A 465 17.98 -17.54 -42.34
CA LYS A 465 19.10 -18.24 -43.00
C LYS A 465 19.40 -19.59 -42.37
N THR A 466 19.51 -19.67 -41.04
CA THR A 466 19.77 -20.94 -40.32
C THR A 466 18.63 -21.94 -40.50
N SER A 467 17.39 -21.46 -40.66
CA SER A 467 16.20 -22.30 -40.87
C SER A 467 15.91 -22.63 -42.35
N VAL A 468 16.76 -22.18 -43.29
CA VAL A 468 16.58 -22.33 -44.76
C VAL A 468 15.24 -21.74 -45.26
N ILE A 469 14.78 -20.66 -44.63
CA ILE A 469 13.55 -19.94 -44.99
C ILE A 469 13.93 -18.61 -45.66
N PRO A 470 13.37 -18.25 -46.84
CA PRO A 470 13.66 -16.98 -47.49
C PRO A 470 13.11 -15.81 -46.66
N PRO A 471 13.90 -14.77 -46.34
CA PRO A 471 13.42 -13.64 -45.56
C PRO A 471 12.56 -12.69 -46.39
N VAL A 472 11.47 -12.20 -45.78
CA VAL A 472 10.58 -11.18 -46.34
C VAL A 472 11.26 -9.80 -46.47
N GLY A 473 10.73 -8.92 -47.31
CA GLY A 473 11.25 -7.58 -47.53
C GLY A 473 11.11 -6.66 -46.31
N THR A 474 11.97 -5.64 -46.23
CA THR A 474 12.02 -4.72 -45.07
C THR A 474 10.66 -4.07 -44.75
N LEU A 475 9.86 -3.72 -45.76
CA LEU A 475 8.52 -3.14 -45.58
C LEU A 475 7.52 -4.14 -44.96
N GLU A 476 7.61 -5.41 -45.36
CA GLU A 476 6.78 -6.51 -44.85
C GLU A 476 7.19 -6.85 -43.41
N PHE A 477 8.49 -6.86 -43.13
CA PHE A 477 9.04 -7.03 -41.78
C PHE A 477 8.56 -5.92 -40.82
N PHE A 478 8.58 -4.64 -41.24
CA PHE A 478 8.00 -3.54 -40.47
C PHE A 478 6.48 -3.69 -40.29
N SER A 479 5.78 -4.24 -41.28
CA SER A 479 4.34 -4.51 -41.20
C SER A 479 4.02 -5.61 -40.19
N MET A 480 4.80 -6.70 -40.15
CA MET A 480 4.70 -7.74 -39.12
C MET A 480 5.01 -7.19 -37.71
N CYS A 481 6.03 -6.34 -37.57
CA CYS A 481 6.30 -5.63 -36.31
C CYS A 481 5.09 -4.80 -35.84
N ARG A 482 4.31 -4.22 -36.77
CA ARG A 482 3.11 -3.44 -36.44
C ARG A 482 1.93 -4.34 -36.07
N VAL A 483 1.66 -5.42 -36.80
CA VAL A 483 0.61 -6.40 -36.46
C VAL A 483 0.81 -6.95 -35.05
N LEU A 484 2.05 -7.34 -34.71
CA LEU A 484 2.39 -7.83 -33.37
C LEU A 484 2.35 -6.74 -32.27
N HIS A 485 2.48 -5.46 -32.63
CA HIS A 485 2.21 -4.33 -31.72
C HIS A 485 0.71 -4.14 -31.49
N ASP A 486 -0.09 -4.22 -32.55
CA ASP A 486 -1.54 -4.00 -32.52
C ASP A 486 -2.26 -5.16 -31.81
N GLN A 487 -1.72 -6.39 -31.91
CA GLN A 487 -2.07 -7.56 -31.07
C GLN A 487 -1.52 -7.48 -29.63
N GLY A 488 -0.69 -6.48 -29.30
CA GLY A 488 -0.15 -6.26 -27.96
C GLY A 488 0.98 -7.20 -27.52
N ILE A 489 1.48 -8.10 -28.37
CA ILE A 489 2.56 -9.06 -28.07
C ILE A 489 3.94 -8.36 -28.07
N LEU A 490 4.12 -7.39 -28.97
CA LEU A 490 5.26 -6.47 -29.00
C LEU A 490 4.83 -5.04 -28.66
N LYS A 491 5.79 -4.16 -28.43
CA LYS A 491 5.59 -2.70 -28.37
C LYS A 491 6.74 -1.99 -29.10
N VAL A 492 6.40 -1.30 -30.19
CA VAL A 492 7.30 -0.49 -31.02
C VAL A 492 7.18 0.98 -30.64
N GLY A 493 8.31 1.69 -30.53
CA GLY A 493 8.36 3.13 -30.24
C GLY A 493 7.87 4.01 -31.41
N ARG A 494 7.39 5.22 -31.08
CA ARG A 494 6.77 6.15 -32.07
C ARG A 494 7.78 7.05 -32.81
N ASP A 495 8.97 7.30 -32.28
CA ASP A 495 9.94 8.22 -32.89
C ASP A 495 10.70 7.62 -34.08
N ASP A 496 10.84 8.39 -35.15
CA ASP A 496 11.25 7.88 -36.48
C ASP A 496 12.75 7.59 -36.67
N LYS A 497 13.64 8.06 -35.78
CA LYS A 497 15.10 7.89 -36.00
C LYS A 497 15.71 6.63 -35.41
N LEU A 498 15.16 6.08 -34.32
CA LEU A 498 15.58 4.80 -33.73
C LEU A 498 14.39 4.13 -33.03
N LYS A 499 13.51 3.47 -33.81
CA LYS A 499 12.38 2.72 -33.24
C LYS A 499 12.90 1.57 -32.38
N ARG A 500 12.64 1.66 -31.07
CA ARG A 500 12.92 0.60 -30.08
C ARG A 500 11.74 -0.37 -30.01
N VAL A 501 12.03 -1.64 -29.79
CA VAL A 501 11.07 -2.74 -29.66
C VAL A 501 11.23 -3.37 -28.27
N THR A 502 10.10 -3.61 -27.63
CA THR A 502 9.98 -4.30 -26.34
C THR A 502 9.03 -5.49 -26.51
N LEU A 503 9.37 -6.64 -25.95
CA LEU A 503 8.43 -7.77 -25.82
C LEU A 503 7.48 -7.48 -24.66
N LYS A 504 6.20 -7.85 -24.84
CA LYS A 504 5.14 -7.71 -23.82
C LYS A 504 4.58 -9.04 -23.36
N ALA A 505 4.62 -10.07 -24.20
CA ALA A 505 4.37 -11.45 -23.79
C ALA A 505 5.52 -11.95 -22.92
N ASP A 506 5.23 -12.85 -21.97
CA ASP A 506 6.25 -13.38 -21.07
C ASP A 506 7.19 -14.34 -21.80
N GLU A 507 8.46 -14.45 -21.37
CA GLU A 507 9.43 -15.29 -22.11
C GLU A 507 9.08 -16.78 -21.97
N SER A 508 8.52 -17.16 -20.83
CA SER A 508 7.94 -18.49 -20.57
C SER A 508 6.80 -18.79 -21.53
N ASP A 509 5.80 -17.91 -21.62
CA ASP A 509 4.65 -18.03 -22.52
C ASP A 509 5.07 -18.16 -23.99
N VAL A 510 6.01 -17.31 -24.46
CA VAL A 510 6.51 -17.36 -25.85
C VAL A 510 7.32 -18.63 -26.11
N THR A 511 8.17 -19.04 -25.16
CA THR A 511 9.00 -20.26 -25.31
C THR A 511 8.13 -21.52 -25.29
N PHE A 512 7.10 -21.57 -24.44
CA PHE A 512 6.14 -22.67 -24.35
C PHE A 512 5.20 -22.73 -25.57
N ALA A 513 4.77 -21.59 -26.10
CA ALA A 513 3.98 -21.53 -27.33
C ALA A 513 4.77 -22.04 -28.55
N LEU A 514 6.07 -21.72 -28.64
CA LEU A 514 6.93 -22.06 -29.78
C LEU A 514 7.69 -23.39 -29.62
N GLN A 515 7.49 -24.12 -28.53
CA GLN A 515 8.23 -25.35 -28.20
C GLN A 515 7.97 -26.50 -29.19
N GLU A 516 6.79 -26.54 -29.81
CA GLU A 516 6.38 -27.52 -30.82
C GLU A 516 6.75 -27.10 -32.26
N ALA A 517 7.19 -25.86 -32.47
CA ALA A 517 7.50 -25.33 -33.80
C ALA A 517 8.91 -25.76 -34.26
N ALA A 518 9.02 -26.30 -35.48
CA ALA A 518 10.28 -26.79 -36.06
C ALA A 518 11.44 -25.76 -36.11
N VAL A 519 11.13 -24.47 -35.89
CA VAL A 519 12.10 -23.35 -35.75
C VAL A 519 13.03 -23.54 -34.54
N MET A 520 12.60 -24.22 -33.46
CA MET A 520 13.40 -24.38 -32.24
C MET A 520 14.68 -25.21 -32.43
N ASN A 521 14.75 -26.10 -33.42
CA ASN A 521 15.95 -26.90 -33.69
C ASN A 521 17.18 -26.04 -34.07
N ALA A 522 16.95 -24.84 -34.63
CA ALA A 522 18.02 -23.87 -34.94
C ALA A 522 18.62 -23.19 -33.68
N LEU A 523 18.02 -23.36 -32.50
CA LEU A 523 18.50 -22.78 -31.23
C LEU A 523 19.35 -23.72 -30.37
N HIS A 524 19.28 -25.04 -30.56
CA HIS A 524 20.05 -26.00 -29.76
C HIS A 524 21.44 -26.34 -30.32
N MET A 525 21.70 -26.10 -31.62
CA MET A 525 22.98 -26.46 -32.26
C MET A 525 24.19 -25.63 -31.79
N GLU A 526 24.00 -24.48 -31.13
CA GLU A 526 25.11 -23.62 -30.66
C GLU A 526 25.53 -23.88 -29.19
N THR A 527 24.81 -24.71 -28.43
CA THR A 527 24.99 -24.82 -26.96
C THR A 527 26.03 -25.86 -26.52
N LEU A 528 26.56 -26.68 -27.42
CA LEU A 528 27.45 -27.82 -27.09
C LEU A 528 28.96 -27.53 -27.20
N ALA A 529 29.36 -26.32 -27.59
CA ALA A 529 30.77 -25.97 -27.79
C ALA A 529 31.22 -24.83 -26.87
N LEU A 530 31.64 -25.14 -25.63
CA LEU A 530 32.65 -24.40 -24.83
C LEU A 530 32.88 -25.03 -23.43
N THR A 531 33.71 -26.07 -23.34
CA THR A 531 34.29 -26.56 -22.07
C THR A 531 35.81 -26.75 -22.24
N PRO A 532 36.68 -26.09 -21.45
CA PRO A 532 38.12 -26.15 -21.66
C PRO A 532 38.82 -27.26 -20.85
N SER A 533 39.68 -28.06 -21.50
CA SER A 533 40.52 -29.06 -20.83
C SER A 533 41.93 -29.17 -21.46
N GLN A 534 42.92 -28.59 -20.76
CA GLN A 534 44.34 -28.96 -20.69
C GLN A 534 45.19 -29.21 -21.97
N LEU A 535 46.05 -28.21 -22.30
CA LEU A 535 47.49 -28.32 -22.65
C LEU A 535 47.91 -29.06 -23.95
N PRO A 536 49.15 -28.91 -24.49
CA PRO A 536 50.34 -28.23 -23.93
C PRO A 536 50.99 -27.13 -24.81
N SER A 537 52.20 -26.76 -24.39
CA SER A 537 53.16 -25.70 -24.75
C SER A 537 53.61 -25.40 -26.21
N THR A 538 54.19 -24.20 -26.35
CA THR A 538 55.27 -23.73 -27.29
C THR A 538 54.99 -23.53 -28.79
N VAL A 539 55.23 -22.30 -29.29
CA VAL A 539 56.31 -21.90 -30.26
C VAL A 539 56.10 -20.45 -30.78
N GLY A 540 57.19 -19.71 -31.05
CA GLY A 540 57.29 -18.84 -32.26
C GLY A 540 56.86 -17.36 -32.25
N PHE A 541 57.84 -16.48 -32.04
CA PHE A 541 57.88 -15.00 -32.16
C PHE A 541 57.38 -14.29 -33.46
N SER A 542 57.13 -12.96 -33.32
CA SER A 542 57.29 -11.85 -34.32
C SER A 542 56.17 -11.61 -35.37
N SER A 543 55.63 -10.40 -35.62
CA SER A 543 56.36 -9.19 -36.05
C SER A 543 55.52 -7.87 -36.13
N THR A 544 56.16 -6.76 -35.72
CA THR A 544 56.07 -5.33 -36.12
C THR A 544 54.88 -4.65 -36.87
N VAL A 545 54.38 -3.56 -36.24
CA VAL A 545 54.29 -2.15 -36.74
C VAL A 545 53.05 -1.61 -37.52
N SER A 546 52.66 -0.40 -37.07
CA SER A 546 51.54 0.52 -37.37
C SER A 546 51.33 1.11 -38.78
N VAL A 547 50.13 1.67 -39.01
CA VAL A 547 49.92 2.97 -39.71
C VAL A 547 48.85 3.81 -38.98
N ASN A 548 48.92 5.15 -39.07
CA ASN A 548 48.01 6.13 -38.46
C ASN A 548 46.77 6.45 -39.32
N PHE A 549 45.80 7.20 -38.77
CA PHE A 549 45.38 8.46 -39.42
C PHE A 549 45.01 9.56 -38.39
N ASN A 550 45.27 10.81 -38.75
CA ASN A 550 45.04 12.01 -37.92
C ASN A 550 43.75 12.74 -38.30
N TYR A 551 43.25 13.61 -37.43
CA TYR A 551 42.92 14.98 -37.87
C TYR A 551 43.40 16.06 -36.87
N ARG A 552 43.64 17.26 -37.43
CA ARG A 552 44.23 18.49 -36.88
C ARG A 552 43.13 19.42 -36.31
N VAL A 553 43.30 20.57 -35.63
CA VAL A 553 44.37 21.44 -35.02
C VAL A 553 43.59 22.46 -34.13
N ALA A 554 44.10 23.21 -33.15
CA ALA A 554 45.39 23.89 -32.98
C ALA A 554 45.87 23.94 -31.52
N SER A 555 47.11 24.43 -31.35
CA SER A 555 47.73 24.69 -30.06
C SER A 555 48.07 26.18 -29.88
N SER A 556 48.04 26.66 -28.64
CA SER A 556 49.16 27.45 -28.13
C SER A 556 49.41 27.14 -26.65
N LYS A 557 50.68 26.94 -26.29
CA LYS A 557 51.15 26.90 -24.90
C LYS A 557 52.05 28.11 -24.70
N TRP A 558 51.96 28.76 -23.55
CA TRP A 558 53.08 29.53 -23.01
C TRP A 558 53.67 28.81 -21.80
N ARG A 559 54.98 28.92 -21.61
CA ARG A 559 55.75 28.12 -20.65
C ARG A 559 55.76 28.73 -19.26
N SER A 560 55.83 27.85 -18.27
CA SER A 560 56.23 28.13 -16.89
C SER A 560 57.56 28.88 -16.78
N LYS A 561 57.64 29.80 -15.81
CA LYS A 561 58.87 30.05 -15.05
C LYS A 561 58.57 29.81 -13.57
N SER A 562 59.36 28.97 -12.92
CA SER A 562 59.42 28.84 -11.48
C SER A 562 60.34 29.93 -10.90
N LEU A 563 59.99 30.44 -9.71
CA LEU A 563 60.88 31.22 -8.86
C LEU A 563 60.57 30.90 -7.40
N SER A 564 61.60 30.85 -6.57
CA SER A 564 61.54 30.40 -5.17
C SER A 564 61.08 31.51 -4.22
N PHE A 565 60.41 31.11 -3.14
CA PHE A 565 60.12 32.00 -2.02
C PHE A 565 61.39 32.35 -1.24
N THR A 566 61.55 33.63 -0.91
CA THR A 566 62.38 34.10 0.21
C THR A 566 61.55 35.06 1.07
N SER A 567 61.84 35.08 2.37
CA SER A 567 61.02 35.77 3.38
C SER A 567 61.42 37.24 3.55
N SER A 568 60.44 38.15 3.57
CA SER A 568 60.58 39.48 4.17
C SER A 568 59.23 40.00 4.65
N SER A 569 59.23 40.73 5.77
CA SER A 569 58.07 41.45 6.31
C SER A 569 57.91 42.82 5.66
N TYR A 570 56.69 43.38 5.59
CA TYR A 570 56.34 44.67 6.21
C TYR A 570 54.84 45.03 6.02
N ARG A 571 54.43 46.18 6.54
CA ARG A 571 53.03 46.56 6.81
C ARG A 571 52.22 47.05 5.60
N ALA A 572 50.95 46.61 5.59
CA ALA A 572 49.72 47.38 5.32
C ALA A 572 49.52 48.13 3.98
N ARG A 573 48.38 47.84 3.35
CA ARG A 573 47.36 48.84 2.98
C ARG A 573 45.99 48.18 2.81
N THR A 574 45.02 48.56 3.63
CA THR A 574 43.60 48.21 3.45
C THR A 574 43.01 49.05 2.33
N LEU A 575 42.68 48.42 1.20
CA LEU A 575 41.87 49.03 0.15
C LEU A 575 40.42 48.58 0.33
N THR A 576 39.60 49.48 0.90
CA THR A 576 38.17 49.26 1.11
C THR A 576 37.42 49.22 -0.22
N CYS A 577 37.01 48.03 -0.66
CA CYS A 577 36.29 47.82 -1.91
C CYS A 577 34.78 48.19 -1.79
N ALA A 578 34.49 49.44 -1.44
CA ALA A 578 33.10 49.90 -1.19
C ALA A 578 32.28 50.09 -2.49
N ALA A 579 32.94 50.32 -3.62
CA ALA A 579 32.30 50.63 -4.90
C ALA A 579 31.65 49.41 -5.61
N SER A 580 32.12 48.19 -5.33
CA SER A 580 31.53 46.96 -5.89
C SER A 580 30.27 46.53 -5.12
N ALA A 581 30.31 46.65 -3.78
CA ALA A 581 29.18 46.33 -2.91
C ALA A 581 27.96 47.23 -3.21
N SER A 582 28.17 48.53 -3.44
CA SER A 582 27.10 49.49 -3.75
C SER A 582 26.44 49.23 -5.11
N LEU A 583 27.20 48.84 -6.15
CA LEU A 583 26.64 48.44 -7.45
C LEU A 583 25.79 47.16 -7.35
N LEU A 584 26.25 46.15 -6.59
CA LEU A 584 25.48 44.93 -6.33
C LEU A 584 24.18 45.20 -5.54
N PHE A 585 24.22 46.14 -4.60
CA PHE A 585 23.05 46.49 -3.79
C PHE A 585 21.94 47.16 -4.61
N VAL A 586 22.29 47.98 -5.61
CA VAL A 586 21.32 48.59 -6.53
C VAL A 586 20.65 47.53 -7.42
N ASP A 587 21.42 46.62 -8.02
CA ASP A 587 20.90 45.50 -8.84
C ASP A 587 19.95 44.59 -8.03
N GLN A 588 20.28 44.26 -6.77
CA GLN A 588 19.37 43.50 -5.92
C GLN A 588 18.10 44.29 -5.54
N SER A 589 18.19 45.61 -5.33
CA SER A 589 17.04 46.47 -5.03
C SER A 589 16.07 46.59 -6.21
N GLU A 590 16.58 46.73 -7.44
CA GLU A 590 15.76 46.78 -8.65
C GLU A 590 15.05 45.44 -8.92
N LYS A 591 15.77 44.32 -8.80
CA LYS A 591 15.20 42.97 -8.93
C LYS A 591 14.11 42.68 -7.90
N PHE A 592 14.33 43.06 -6.63
CA PHE A 592 13.32 42.95 -5.58
C PHE A 592 12.10 43.82 -5.88
N GLN A 593 12.30 45.04 -6.38
CA GLN A 593 11.19 45.91 -6.76
C GLN A 593 10.40 45.36 -7.98
N GLU A 594 11.04 44.67 -8.93
CA GLU A 594 10.31 43.99 -10.01
C GLU A 594 9.54 42.76 -9.50
N ALA A 595 10.15 41.95 -8.64
CA ALA A 595 9.51 40.81 -7.98
C ALA A 595 8.27 41.24 -7.17
N SER A 596 8.32 42.41 -6.51
CA SER A 596 7.19 42.97 -5.74
C SER A 596 5.94 43.27 -6.58
N LYS A 597 6.09 43.52 -7.88
CA LYS A 597 4.98 43.73 -8.83
C LYS A 597 4.28 42.43 -9.22
N LYS A 598 4.93 41.29 -8.98
CA LYS A 598 4.49 39.94 -9.37
C LYS A 598 3.98 39.11 -8.17
N GLY A 599 4.36 39.46 -6.93
CA GLY A 599 3.85 38.84 -5.71
C GLY A 599 4.34 39.49 -4.42
N ASN A 600 3.74 39.06 -3.29
CA ASN A 600 3.89 39.66 -1.95
C ASN A 600 4.85 38.91 -1.02
N LEU A 601 5.48 37.83 -1.50
CA LEU A 601 6.41 37.00 -0.74
C LEU A 601 7.64 36.72 -1.60
N ILE A 602 8.79 37.28 -1.23
CA ILE A 602 10.00 37.34 -2.09
C ILE A 602 11.21 36.78 -1.33
N PRO A 603 11.99 35.85 -1.92
CA PRO A 603 13.24 35.41 -1.32
C PRO A 603 14.37 36.39 -1.64
N LEU A 604 15.07 36.85 -0.61
CA LEU A 604 16.42 37.39 -0.70
C LEU A 604 17.41 36.27 -0.38
N TYR A 605 18.57 36.24 -1.03
CA TYR A 605 19.57 35.20 -0.79
C TYR A 605 21.02 35.66 -1.00
N ARG A 606 21.93 34.89 -0.40
CA ARG A 606 23.38 35.00 -0.60
C ARG A 606 23.97 33.63 -0.86
N CYS A 607 24.69 33.49 -1.97
CA CYS A 607 25.47 32.28 -2.26
C CYS A 607 26.87 32.43 -1.66
N ILE A 608 27.28 31.47 -0.83
CA ILE A 608 28.57 31.42 -0.15
C ILE A 608 29.27 30.08 -0.42
N PHE A 609 30.58 29.97 -0.13
CA PHE A 609 31.31 28.70 -0.24
C PHE A 609 30.96 27.74 0.90
N SER A 610 30.87 26.44 0.60
CA SER A 610 30.60 25.37 1.59
C SER A 610 31.81 24.47 1.88
N ASP A 611 33.03 24.99 1.67
CA ASP A 611 34.30 24.28 1.87
C ASP A 611 34.70 24.23 3.36
N HIS A 612 34.56 25.36 4.06
CA HIS A 612 34.76 25.48 5.49
C HIS A 612 33.46 25.26 6.30
N LEU A 613 32.29 25.46 5.70
CA LEU A 613 30.98 25.35 6.34
C LEU A 613 30.28 24.04 5.95
N THR A 614 30.12 23.13 6.91
CA THR A 614 29.31 21.90 6.73
C THR A 614 27.91 22.08 7.33
N PRO A 615 26.88 21.31 6.89
CA PRO A 615 25.53 21.40 7.47
C PRO A 615 25.50 21.19 8.99
N VAL A 616 26.35 20.28 9.50
CA VAL A 616 26.49 19.98 10.94
C VAL A 616 27.10 21.15 11.72
N LEU A 617 28.02 21.91 11.12
CA LEU A 617 28.55 23.14 11.72
C LEU A 617 27.54 24.27 11.65
N ALA A 618 26.94 24.51 10.48
CA ALA A 618 25.94 25.56 10.29
C ALA A 618 24.76 25.42 11.26
N TYR A 619 24.26 24.20 11.46
CA TYR A 619 23.24 23.91 12.46
C TYR A 619 23.62 24.40 13.86
N ARG A 620 24.88 24.16 14.31
CA ARG A 620 25.37 24.62 15.62
C ARG A 620 25.79 26.10 15.67
N CYS A 621 26.01 26.75 14.53
CA CYS A 621 26.10 28.21 14.45
C CYS A 621 24.73 28.87 14.63
N LEU A 622 23.65 28.20 14.22
CA LEU A 622 22.29 28.67 14.44
C LEU A 622 21.73 28.29 15.83
N VAL A 623 22.00 27.08 16.33
CA VAL A 623 21.43 26.53 17.57
C VAL A 623 22.49 26.12 18.59
N LYS A 624 22.47 26.77 19.77
CA LYS A 624 23.40 26.50 20.89
C LYS A 624 23.20 25.10 21.48
N GLU A 625 24.21 24.56 22.17
CA GLU A 625 24.14 23.20 22.74
C GLU A 625 23.03 23.04 23.79
N ASP A 626 22.78 24.09 24.58
CA ASP A 626 21.76 24.10 25.64
C ASP A 626 20.37 24.56 25.21
N ASP A 627 20.22 25.09 23.99
CA ASP A 627 18.95 25.61 23.48
C ASP A 627 18.09 24.47 22.90
N ARG A 628 17.62 23.61 23.81
CA ARG A 628 17.09 22.28 23.48
C ARG A 628 15.58 22.28 23.17
N ASP A 629 14.88 23.35 23.54
CA ASP A 629 13.47 23.59 23.22
C ASP A 629 13.27 24.62 22.08
N ALA A 630 14.35 25.15 21.48
CA ALA A 630 14.29 25.98 20.28
C ALA A 630 13.93 25.13 19.05
N PRO A 631 12.88 25.48 18.27
CA PRO A 631 12.49 24.70 17.11
C PRO A 631 13.48 24.89 15.95
N SER A 632 14.00 23.80 15.41
CA SER A 632 15.03 23.81 14.38
C SER A 632 15.18 22.45 13.70
N PHE A 633 15.76 22.43 12.51
CA PHE A 633 15.99 21.21 11.76
C PHE A 633 17.32 21.21 11.00
N LEU A 634 17.86 20.01 10.81
CA LEU A 634 18.89 19.66 9.86
C LEU A 634 18.41 18.43 9.09
N PHE A 635 18.15 18.62 7.80
CA PHE A 635 17.79 17.58 6.85
C PHE A 635 18.98 17.25 5.94
N GLU A 636 19.32 15.97 5.84
CA GLU A 636 20.34 15.47 4.90
C GLU A 636 19.78 14.24 4.16
N SER A 637 20.26 14.00 2.94
CA SER A 637 19.83 12.88 2.11
C SER A 637 21.01 12.00 1.71
N VAL A 638 20.74 10.71 1.54
CA VAL A 638 21.67 9.73 0.96
C VAL A 638 20.93 8.93 -0.11
N GLU A 639 21.38 9.07 -1.35
CA GLU A 639 20.77 8.44 -2.51
C GLU A 639 21.26 6.98 -2.65
N PRO A 640 20.36 6.00 -2.87
CA PRO A 640 20.73 4.61 -3.08
C PRO A 640 21.43 4.45 -4.45
N GLY A 641 22.60 3.82 -4.45
CA GLY A 641 23.46 3.69 -5.63
C GLY A 641 23.84 2.24 -5.90
N SER A 642 24.03 1.90 -7.17
CA SER A 642 24.24 0.52 -7.67
C SER A 642 25.53 -0.17 -7.20
N GLN A 643 26.45 0.56 -6.56
CA GLN A 643 27.65 -0.01 -5.93
C GLN A 643 27.84 0.53 -4.51
N ALA A 644 27.80 1.85 -4.34
CA ALA A 644 27.83 2.54 -3.05
C ALA A 644 26.75 3.62 -3.01
N SER A 645 26.20 3.89 -1.82
CA SER A 645 25.27 5.00 -1.58
C SER A 645 26.03 6.33 -1.62
N SER A 646 25.47 7.35 -2.27
CA SER A 646 26.05 8.69 -2.37
C SER A 646 25.32 9.69 -1.49
N ILE A 647 26.03 10.67 -0.93
CA ILE A 647 25.38 11.83 -0.29
C ILE A 647 24.51 12.51 -1.36
N GLY A 648 23.23 12.72 -1.07
CA GLY A 648 22.30 13.36 -1.99
C GLY A 648 22.66 14.82 -2.24
N ARG A 649 22.24 15.39 -3.38
CA ARG A 649 22.73 16.72 -3.81
C ARG A 649 22.57 17.82 -2.76
N TYR A 650 21.50 17.80 -1.96
CA TYR A 650 21.15 18.87 -1.04
C TYR A 650 21.08 18.45 0.44
N SER A 651 21.49 19.36 1.31
CA SER A 651 21.12 19.39 2.74
C SER A 651 20.49 20.74 3.07
N VAL A 652 19.56 20.77 4.03
CA VAL A 652 18.86 22.00 4.44
C VAL A 652 18.90 22.16 5.95
N VAL A 653 19.14 23.39 6.40
CA VAL A 653 19.20 23.80 7.80
C VAL A 653 18.23 24.96 8.03
N GLY A 654 17.47 24.93 9.11
CA GLY A 654 16.66 26.05 9.58
C GLY A 654 16.52 26.06 11.10
N ALA A 655 16.34 27.23 11.68
CA ALA A 655 16.20 27.42 13.13
C ALA A 655 15.38 28.67 13.41
N GLN A 656 14.75 28.75 14.59
CA GLN A 656 14.03 29.93 15.07
C GLN A 656 12.91 30.36 14.08
N PRO A 657 11.85 29.55 13.91
CA PRO A 657 10.78 29.85 12.97
C PRO A 657 10.05 31.15 13.32
N ALA A 658 9.53 31.83 12.31
CA ALA A 658 8.75 33.07 12.49
C ALA A 658 7.40 32.80 13.18
N ILE A 659 6.78 31.66 12.87
CA ILE A 659 5.52 31.20 13.47
C ILE A 659 5.66 29.72 13.84
N GLU A 660 5.10 29.29 14.97
CA GLU A 660 4.86 27.88 15.26
C GLU A 660 3.36 27.56 15.35
N ILE A 661 3.02 26.32 15.01
CA ILE A 661 1.73 25.69 15.27
C ILE A 661 2.00 24.42 16.07
N VAL A 662 1.35 24.29 17.22
CA VAL A 662 1.40 23.12 18.09
C VAL A 662 -0.03 22.64 18.33
N ALA A 663 -0.36 21.44 17.87
CA ALA A 663 -1.68 20.84 18.09
C ALA A 663 -1.61 19.71 19.11
N LYS A 664 -2.56 19.69 20.03
CA LYS A 664 -2.80 18.57 20.94
C LYS A 664 -4.30 18.35 21.09
N GLU A 665 -4.76 17.24 20.52
CA GLU A 665 -6.17 16.99 20.22
C GLU A 665 -6.78 18.24 19.53
N ASN A 666 -8.05 18.56 19.74
CA ASN A 666 -8.67 19.71 19.06
C ASN A 666 -8.11 21.08 19.51
N MET A 667 -7.12 21.17 20.40
CA MET A 667 -6.51 22.44 20.82
C MET A 667 -5.26 22.76 20.00
N VAL A 668 -5.27 23.92 19.32
CA VAL A 668 -4.14 24.42 18.54
C VAL A 668 -3.58 25.70 19.17
N THR A 669 -2.33 25.66 19.62
CA THR A 669 -1.55 26.85 19.99
C THR A 669 -0.80 27.38 18.77
N ILE A 670 -0.94 28.67 18.48
CA ILE A 670 -0.15 29.39 17.48
C ILE A 670 0.76 30.39 18.22
N LEU A 671 2.05 30.41 17.87
CA LEU A 671 3.06 31.32 18.41
C LEU A 671 3.65 32.14 17.26
N ASP A 672 3.43 33.45 17.20
CA ASP A 672 4.17 34.34 16.29
C ASP A 672 5.35 34.95 17.06
N HIS A 673 6.57 34.59 16.67
CA HIS A 673 7.82 35.01 17.32
C HIS A 673 8.31 36.38 16.85
N LYS A 674 7.75 36.93 15.76
CA LYS A 674 8.03 38.31 15.30
C LYS A 674 7.18 39.30 16.08
N ASP A 675 5.93 38.94 16.34
CA ASP A 675 4.94 39.81 16.99
C ASP A 675 4.83 39.54 18.50
N GLY A 676 5.48 38.48 19.01
CA GLY A 676 5.48 38.08 20.42
C GLY A 676 4.15 37.49 20.91
N GLN A 677 3.27 37.09 19.98
CA GLN A 677 1.88 36.73 20.29
C GLN A 677 1.70 35.22 20.43
N ARG A 678 0.96 34.81 21.48
CA ARG A 678 0.46 33.45 21.67
C ARG A 678 -1.06 33.48 21.56
N THR A 679 -1.61 32.64 20.69
CA THR A 679 -3.05 32.42 20.56
C THR A 679 -3.37 30.95 20.68
N GLU A 680 -4.57 30.64 21.15
CA GLU A 680 -5.10 29.28 21.29
C GLU A 680 -6.48 29.26 20.61
N GLU A 681 -6.70 28.30 19.71
CA GLU A 681 -7.99 28.08 19.05
C GLU A 681 -8.36 26.58 19.05
N ILE A 682 -9.66 26.30 19.13
CA ILE A 682 -10.17 24.92 19.05
C ILE A 682 -10.54 24.64 17.58
N VAL A 683 -9.93 23.61 16.99
CA VAL A 683 -10.00 23.30 15.56
C VAL A 683 -10.08 21.78 15.34
N ASP A 684 -11.03 21.32 14.51
CA ASP A 684 -11.25 19.89 14.24
C ASP A 684 -10.16 19.23 13.36
N ASP A 685 -9.44 20.03 12.56
CA ASP A 685 -8.28 19.60 11.77
C ASP A 685 -7.18 20.68 11.80
N PRO A 686 -6.10 20.48 12.57
CA PRO A 686 -4.98 21.43 12.64
C PRO A 686 -4.31 21.75 11.29
N MET A 687 -4.45 20.89 10.26
CA MET A 687 -3.86 21.15 8.93
C MET A 687 -4.61 22.24 8.12
N VAL A 688 -5.72 22.79 8.63
CA VAL A 688 -6.34 24.00 8.06
C VAL A 688 -5.63 25.27 8.52
N VAL A 689 -4.99 25.27 9.68
CA VAL A 689 -4.35 26.45 10.29
C VAL A 689 -3.15 26.97 9.47
N PRO A 690 -2.14 26.16 9.08
CA PRO A 690 -1.04 26.64 8.24
C PRO A 690 -1.52 27.03 6.83
N ARG A 691 -2.59 26.39 6.33
CA ARG A 691 -3.23 26.71 5.05
C ARG A 691 -3.87 28.10 5.09
N ARG A 692 -4.62 28.42 6.15
CA ARG A 692 -5.23 29.73 6.41
C ARG A 692 -4.17 30.82 6.56
N ILE A 693 -3.06 30.53 7.25
CA ILE A 693 -1.94 31.47 7.42
C ILE A 693 -1.24 31.78 6.08
N MET A 694 -1.11 30.79 5.18
CA MET A 694 -0.55 30.99 3.83
C MET A 694 -1.54 31.60 2.82
N GLU A 695 -2.80 31.87 3.21
CA GLU A 695 -3.82 32.31 2.28
C GLU A 695 -3.53 33.74 1.76
N GLY A 696 -3.61 33.92 0.44
CA GLY A 696 -3.23 35.17 -0.23
C GLY A 696 -1.73 35.38 -0.43
N TRP A 697 -0.85 34.49 0.04
CA TRP A 697 0.59 34.56 -0.26
C TRP A 697 0.88 34.12 -1.71
N LYS A 698 1.69 34.91 -2.41
CA LYS A 698 2.10 34.73 -3.81
C LYS A 698 3.62 34.70 -3.89
N PRO A 699 4.26 33.57 -3.50
CA PRO A 699 5.71 33.44 -3.49
C PRO A 699 6.28 33.65 -4.90
N GLN A 700 7.34 34.43 -5.00
CA GLN A 700 8.10 34.57 -6.23
C GLN A 700 9.04 33.39 -6.44
N LEU A 701 9.04 32.87 -7.67
CA LEU A 701 10.04 31.93 -8.15
C LEU A 701 11.20 32.74 -8.72
N ILE A 702 12.41 32.37 -8.34
CA ILE A 702 13.68 32.99 -8.78
C ILE A 702 14.56 31.84 -9.28
N ASP A 703 14.98 31.91 -10.54
CA ASP A 703 15.65 30.80 -11.25
C ASP A 703 17.06 30.53 -10.68
N GLU A 704 17.64 31.49 -9.97
CA GLU A 704 18.94 31.38 -9.28
C GLU A 704 18.90 30.57 -7.97
N LEU A 705 17.71 30.17 -7.48
CA LEU A 705 17.57 29.30 -6.31
C LEU A 705 17.61 27.81 -6.69
N PRO A 706 18.16 26.92 -5.83
CA PRO A 706 18.21 25.48 -6.11
C PRO A 706 16.83 24.82 -6.11
N GLU A 707 16.68 23.69 -6.82
CA GLU A 707 15.45 22.85 -6.86
C GLU A 707 15.17 22.06 -5.56
N ALA A 708 15.42 22.69 -4.42
CA ALA A 708 15.36 22.15 -3.07
C ALA A 708 14.25 22.80 -2.23
N PHE A 709 14.12 22.42 -0.97
CA PHE A 709 13.30 23.18 -0.01
C PHE A 709 14.04 24.47 0.36
N CYS A 710 13.52 25.61 -0.09
CA CYS A 710 14.11 26.92 0.11
C CYS A 710 13.39 27.79 1.17
N GLY A 711 12.46 27.23 1.94
CA GLY A 711 11.67 27.94 2.96
C GLY A 711 10.18 27.52 2.96
N GLY A 712 9.53 27.63 4.11
CA GLY A 712 8.13 27.22 4.32
C GLY A 712 7.90 26.53 5.67
N TRP A 713 6.86 25.70 5.77
CA TRP A 713 6.56 24.93 6.98
C TRP A 713 7.44 23.68 7.08
N VAL A 714 7.99 23.42 8.27
CA VAL A 714 8.80 22.23 8.58
C VAL A 714 8.43 21.71 9.96
N GLY A 715 8.35 20.38 10.12
CA GLY A 715 8.07 19.76 11.43
C GLY A 715 7.67 18.29 11.32
N TYR A 716 6.78 17.85 12.22
CA TYR A 716 6.26 16.48 12.24
C TYR A 716 4.74 16.41 12.48
N PHE A 717 4.19 15.30 12.01
CA PHE A 717 2.81 14.86 12.17
C PHE A 717 2.88 13.48 12.84
N SER A 718 2.27 13.31 14.01
CA SER A 718 2.16 12.02 14.68
C SER A 718 1.34 11.00 13.85
N TYR A 719 1.42 9.72 14.20
CA TYR A 719 0.45 8.71 13.76
C TYR A 719 -0.98 9.13 14.14
N ASP A 720 -1.16 9.63 15.36
CA ASP A 720 -2.42 10.10 15.91
C ASP A 720 -3.02 11.32 15.16
N THR A 721 -2.28 11.95 14.24
CA THR A 721 -2.82 12.93 13.27
C THR A 721 -3.96 12.35 12.43
N VAL A 722 -4.03 11.03 12.25
CA VAL A 722 -5.15 10.37 11.55
C VAL A 722 -6.50 10.58 12.24
N ARG A 723 -6.51 10.81 13.56
CA ARG A 723 -7.73 10.97 14.35
C ARG A 723 -8.52 12.23 13.95
N TYR A 724 -7.84 13.27 13.45
CA TYR A 724 -8.48 14.46 12.86
C TYR A 724 -9.20 14.18 11.53
N ALA A 725 -8.81 13.12 10.80
CA ALA A 725 -9.45 12.71 9.55
C ALA A 725 -10.54 11.64 9.77
N GLU A 726 -10.25 10.64 10.61
CA GLU A 726 -11.11 9.48 10.88
C GLU A 726 -11.86 9.62 12.23
N THR A 727 -12.31 10.83 12.56
CA THR A 727 -12.90 11.20 13.88
C THR A 727 -14.03 10.28 14.37
N LYS A 728 -14.81 9.69 13.46
CA LYS A 728 -15.92 8.75 13.77
C LYS A 728 -15.46 7.33 14.07
N LYS A 729 -14.18 7.04 13.83
CA LYS A 729 -13.60 5.69 13.83
C LYS A 729 -12.43 5.56 14.79
N LEU A 730 -11.64 6.62 14.97
CA LEU A 730 -10.50 6.69 15.88
C LEU A 730 -10.58 7.95 16.77
N PRO A 731 -11.68 8.21 17.50
CA PRO A 731 -11.79 9.39 18.35
C PRO A 731 -10.72 9.40 19.44
N PHE A 732 -10.20 10.57 19.81
CA PHE A 732 -9.18 10.71 20.86
C PHE A 732 -9.58 10.08 22.21
N SER A 733 -10.88 10.03 22.51
CA SER A 733 -11.44 9.42 23.71
C SER A 733 -11.38 7.88 23.76
N SER A 734 -11.04 7.20 22.67
CA SER A 734 -10.81 5.74 22.63
C SER A 734 -9.38 5.37 22.23
N ALA A 735 -8.48 6.35 22.14
CA ALA A 735 -7.07 6.10 21.88
C ALA A 735 -6.39 5.41 23.09
N PRO A 736 -5.30 4.65 22.87
CA PRO A 736 -4.42 4.16 23.94
C PRO A 736 -3.87 5.29 24.82
N GLU A 737 -3.22 4.93 25.93
CA GLU A 737 -2.68 5.89 26.90
C GLU A 737 -1.60 6.78 26.28
N ASP A 738 -1.70 8.09 26.46
CA ASP A 738 -0.66 9.05 26.05
C ASP A 738 0.32 9.32 27.20
N ASP A 739 1.17 8.33 27.44
CA ASP A 739 2.16 8.31 28.51
C ASP A 739 3.31 9.33 28.32
N ARG A 740 3.43 9.91 27.11
CA ARG A 740 4.50 10.86 26.75
C ARG A 740 4.03 12.30 26.57
N ASN A 741 2.71 12.53 26.41
CA ASN A 741 2.07 13.82 26.22
C ASN A 741 2.80 14.71 25.17
N LEU A 742 3.13 14.12 24.02
CA LEU A 742 3.76 14.83 22.91
C LEU A 742 2.68 15.49 22.03
N PRO A 743 2.96 16.65 21.39
CA PRO A 743 2.06 17.21 20.38
C PRO A 743 1.70 16.20 19.29
N ASP A 744 0.46 16.25 18.81
CA ASP A 744 0.06 15.40 17.68
C ASP A 744 0.54 15.98 16.36
N VAL A 745 0.70 17.30 16.27
CA VAL A 745 1.35 18.02 15.17
C VAL A 745 2.21 19.14 15.74
N HIS A 746 3.45 19.28 15.24
CA HIS A 746 4.30 20.44 15.47
C HIS A 746 4.85 20.94 14.13
N LEU A 747 4.69 22.22 13.85
CA LEU A 747 5.16 22.88 12.62
C LEU A 747 5.76 24.25 12.93
N GLY A 748 6.97 24.50 12.44
CA GLY A 748 7.57 25.85 12.38
C GLY A 748 7.53 26.41 10.97
N LEU A 749 7.25 27.70 10.82
CA LEU A 749 7.37 28.45 9.56
C LEU A 749 8.76 29.07 9.47
N TYR A 750 9.58 28.59 8.55
CA TYR A 750 10.95 29.04 8.36
C TYR A 750 11.07 29.97 7.15
N ASP A 751 11.08 31.27 7.44
CA ASP A 751 11.49 32.31 6.49
C ASP A 751 13.02 32.27 6.25
N ASP A 752 13.78 31.81 7.25
CA ASP A 752 15.25 31.72 7.26
C ASP A 752 15.71 30.26 7.07
N VAL A 753 16.44 29.98 6.00
CA VAL A 753 17.06 28.66 5.76
C VAL A 753 18.44 28.75 5.12
N ILE A 754 19.24 27.68 5.27
CA ILE A 754 20.51 27.50 4.57
C ILE A 754 20.48 26.18 3.79
N VAL A 755 20.58 26.26 2.46
CA VAL A 755 20.58 25.11 1.54
C VAL A 755 22.00 24.85 1.03
N PHE A 756 22.56 23.69 1.34
CA PHE A 756 23.88 23.26 0.87
C PHE A 756 23.75 22.47 -0.43
N ASP A 757 24.50 22.86 -1.47
CA ASP A 757 24.69 22.07 -2.69
C ASP A 757 26.03 21.35 -2.65
N HIS A 758 25.99 20.04 -2.41
CA HIS A 758 27.18 19.19 -2.29
C HIS A 758 27.87 18.90 -3.62
N VAL A 759 27.22 19.19 -4.75
CA VAL A 759 27.82 19.03 -6.08
C VAL A 759 28.56 20.31 -6.46
N GLU A 760 27.92 21.47 -6.31
CA GLU A 760 28.48 22.77 -6.69
C GLU A 760 29.37 23.42 -5.61
N LYS A 761 29.42 22.85 -4.39
CA LYS A 761 30.19 23.34 -3.23
C LYS A 761 29.78 24.74 -2.75
N LYS A 762 28.48 25.01 -2.87
CA LYS A 762 27.82 26.27 -2.49
C LYS A 762 26.92 26.04 -1.28
N ALA A 763 26.71 27.08 -0.49
CA ALA A 763 25.56 27.19 0.39
C ALA A 763 24.75 28.45 0.01
N TYR A 764 23.45 28.30 -0.09
CA TYR A 764 22.49 29.39 -0.30
C TYR A 764 21.91 29.74 1.06
N VAL A 765 22.29 30.89 1.60
CA VAL A 765 21.64 31.50 2.76
C VAL A 765 20.44 32.28 2.24
N ILE A 766 19.22 31.98 2.71
CA ILE A 766 17.96 32.48 2.15
C ILE A 766 17.11 33.09 3.27
N HIS A 767 16.53 34.25 3.01
CA HIS A 767 15.58 34.95 3.87
C HIS A 767 14.33 35.35 3.05
N TRP A 768 13.14 34.96 3.49
CA TRP A 768 11.88 35.33 2.83
C TRP A 768 11.24 36.59 3.42
N VAL A 769 11.02 37.59 2.56
CA VAL A 769 10.41 38.87 2.91
C VAL A 769 8.92 38.85 2.57
N ARG A 770 8.09 39.17 3.57
CA ARG A 770 6.64 39.33 3.48
C ARG A 770 6.28 40.81 3.31
N LEU A 771 5.87 41.22 2.10
CA LEU A 771 5.56 42.62 1.81
C LEU A 771 4.34 43.15 2.60
N ASP A 772 3.44 42.26 3.02
CA ASP A 772 2.23 42.60 3.78
C ASP A 772 2.50 43.08 5.22
N ARG A 773 3.76 43.01 5.67
CA ARG A 773 4.21 43.50 6.99
C ARG A 773 4.91 44.89 6.96
N TYR A 774 5.00 45.55 5.81
CA TYR A 774 5.73 46.82 5.66
C TYR A 774 4.90 47.91 4.97
N SER A 775 5.21 49.18 5.23
CA SER A 775 4.52 50.33 4.62
C SER A 775 5.02 50.63 3.21
N SER A 776 6.22 50.15 2.84
CA SER A 776 6.77 50.31 1.49
C SER A 776 7.67 49.15 1.06
N VAL A 777 7.82 48.96 -0.25
CA VAL A 777 8.72 47.94 -0.84
C VAL A 777 10.19 48.22 -0.47
N GLN A 778 10.60 49.49 -0.35
CA GLN A 778 11.97 49.84 0.02
C GLN A 778 12.28 49.52 1.48
N GLU A 779 11.32 49.76 2.39
CA GLU A 779 11.40 49.36 3.80
C GLU A 779 11.52 47.84 3.93
N ALA A 780 10.67 47.09 3.22
CA ALA A 780 10.73 45.63 3.15
C ALA A 780 12.08 45.10 2.63
N PHE A 781 12.62 45.70 1.57
CA PHE A 781 13.94 45.35 1.05
C PHE A 781 15.05 45.64 2.07
N ASN A 782 15.02 46.81 2.71
CA ASN A 782 16.06 47.22 3.66
C ASN A 782 16.07 46.32 4.91
N ASP A 783 14.92 46.02 5.52
CA ASP A 783 14.84 45.09 6.66
C ASP A 783 15.18 43.65 6.25
N GLY A 784 14.68 43.20 5.09
CA GLY A 784 15.00 41.88 4.55
C GLY A 784 16.49 41.67 4.27
N MET A 785 17.17 42.67 3.72
CA MET A 785 18.62 42.65 3.55
C MET A 785 19.35 42.63 4.89
N ASN A 786 18.95 43.47 5.86
CA ASN A 786 19.53 43.44 7.21
C ASN A 786 19.39 42.06 7.87
N ARG A 787 18.24 41.39 7.72
CA ARG A 787 18.01 40.01 8.21
C ARG A 787 18.91 39.00 7.49
N LEU A 788 19.06 39.11 6.17
CA LEU A 788 19.95 38.26 5.40
C LEU A 788 21.41 38.40 5.84
N GLU A 789 21.95 39.62 5.97
CA GLU A 789 23.35 39.80 6.42
C GLU A 789 23.55 39.35 7.88
N ASN A 790 22.53 39.51 8.74
CA ASN A 790 22.54 38.95 10.10
C ASN A 790 22.56 37.40 10.09
N LEU A 791 21.89 36.75 9.14
CA LEU A 791 21.93 35.28 8.99
C LEU A 791 23.27 34.81 8.39
N VAL A 792 23.84 35.56 7.45
CA VAL A 792 25.16 35.29 6.84
C VAL A 792 26.29 35.43 7.86
N SER A 793 26.32 36.52 8.64
CA SER A 793 27.36 36.75 9.67
C SER A 793 27.36 35.68 10.77
N ARG A 794 26.19 35.12 11.13
CA ARG A 794 26.09 33.96 12.04
C ARG A 794 26.85 32.73 11.54
N VAL A 795 27.05 32.54 10.24
CA VAL A 795 27.76 31.38 9.67
C VAL A 795 29.16 31.69 9.12
N HIS A 796 29.52 32.97 8.96
CA HIS A 796 30.86 33.39 8.56
C HIS A 796 31.74 33.88 9.73
N ASP A 797 31.22 34.73 10.62
CA ASP A 797 32.06 35.54 11.52
C ASP A 797 32.14 35.02 12.97
N ILE A 798 31.51 33.88 13.25
CA ILE A 798 31.55 33.22 14.56
C ILE A 798 32.73 32.25 14.65
N VAL A 799 33.52 32.34 15.71
CA VAL A 799 34.53 31.32 16.08
C VAL A 799 33.85 29.95 16.14
N PRO A 800 34.14 28.99 15.23
CA PRO A 800 33.26 27.85 15.01
C PRO A 800 32.97 27.06 16.29
N PRO A 801 31.69 26.75 16.59
CA PRO A 801 31.30 26.10 17.83
C PRO A 801 32.05 24.78 17.98
N ARG A 802 32.70 24.59 19.13
CA ARG A 802 33.63 23.47 19.38
C ARG A 802 32.89 22.13 19.54
N LEU A 803 32.46 21.55 18.42
CA LEU A 803 31.92 20.19 18.37
C LEU A 803 32.86 19.20 19.07
N ARG A 804 32.35 18.44 20.05
CA ARG A 804 33.11 17.39 20.74
C ARG A 804 33.74 16.40 19.75
N LYS A 805 35.04 16.11 19.94
CA LYS A 805 35.86 15.30 19.03
C LYS A 805 35.65 13.80 19.27
N GLY A 806 34.97 13.14 18.33
CA GLY A 806 34.78 11.69 18.34
C GLY A 806 36.02 10.93 17.86
N SER A 807 36.13 9.65 18.20
CA SER A 807 37.13 8.73 17.63
C SER A 807 36.50 7.36 17.41
N ILE A 808 36.32 6.97 16.16
CA ILE A 808 35.51 5.82 15.79
C ILE A 808 36.35 4.54 15.87
N LYS A 809 36.14 3.72 16.90
CA LYS A 809 36.64 2.33 16.94
C LYS A 809 35.68 1.43 16.17
N LEU A 810 35.83 1.36 14.83
CA LEU A 810 34.91 0.68 13.90
C LEU A 810 34.71 -0.83 14.15
N HIS A 811 33.86 -1.17 15.12
CA HIS A 811 33.39 -2.53 15.41
C HIS A 811 31.89 -2.69 15.11
N THR A 812 31.39 -2.00 14.08
CA THR A 812 29.95 -1.82 13.70
C THR A 812 29.14 -3.11 13.46
N ARG A 813 29.78 -4.27 13.49
CA ARG A 813 29.16 -5.61 13.39
C ARG A 813 28.78 -6.22 14.73
N HIS A 814 29.30 -5.71 15.85
CA HIS A 814 28.82 -6.09 17.17
C HIS A 814 27.54 -5.31 17.46
N PHE A 815 26.51 -6.01 17.93
CA PHE A 815 25.34 -5.39 18.53
C PHE A 815 25.69 -4.96 19.96
N GLY A 816 25.13 -3.84 20.42
CA GLY A 816 25.18 -3.44 21.82
C GLY A 816 24.38 -4.40 22.72
N PRO A 817 24.26 -4.10 24.03
CA PRO A 817 23.40 -4.85 24.92
C PRO A 817 21.95 -4.87 24.39
N LYS A 818 21.22 -5.95 24.67
CA LYS A 818 19.79 -6.05 24.33
C LYS A 818 19.02 -4.92 25.01
N LEU A 819 18.01 -4.39 24.33
CA LEU A 819 17.08 -3.42 24.92
C LEU A 819 16.18 -4.17 25.93
N GLU A 820 16.38 -3.90 27.22
CA GLU A 820 15.70 -4.59 28.31
C GLU A 820 14.35 -3.96 28.68
N SER A 821 14.18 -2.66 28.44
CA SER A 821 12.92 -1.94 28.65
C SER A 821 12.11 -1.89 27.36
N SER A 822 10.86 -2.35 27.41
CA SER A 822 9.86 -2.26 26.34
C SER A 822 8.48 -1.97 26.94
N SER A 823 7.62 -1.25 26.21
CA SER A 823 6.25 -0.93 26.58
C SER A 823 5.32 -2.16 26.69
N MET A 824 5.78 -3.33 26.25
CA MET A 824 5.08 -4.62 26.35
C MET A 824 6.08 -5.72 26.72
N THR A 825 5.65 -6.76 27.45
CA THR A 825 6.47 -7.96 27.61
C THR A 825 6.48 -8.79 26.32
N SER A 826 7.47 -9.69 26.18
CA SER A 826 7.58 -10.57 25.01
C SER A 826 6.31 -11.43 24.83
N GLU A 827 5.70 -11.84 25.93
CA GLU A 827 4.48 -12.65 25.98
C GLU A 827 3.26 -11.82 25.58
N ALA A 828 3.15 -10.57 26.06
CA ALA A 828 2.07 -9.67 25.71
C ALA A 828 2.08 -9.29 24.22
N TYR A 829 3.26 -9.04 23.64
CA TYR A 829 3.37 -8.79 22.20
C TYR A 829 3.01 -10.04 21.39
N LYS A 830 3.47 -11.24 21.79
CA LYS A 830 3.12 -12.50 21.12
C LYS A 830 1.63 -12.81 21.17
N GLU A 831 0.98 -12.54 22.30
CA GLU A 831 -0.47 -12.67 22.46
C GLU A 831 -1.22 -11.70 21.52
N ALA A 832 -0.78 -10.44 21.42
CA ALA A 832 -1.33 -9.48 20.47
C ALA A 832 -1.15 -9.93 19.00
N VAL A 833 -0.02 -10.56 18.66
CA VAL A 833 0.19 -11.18 17.34
C VAL A 833 -0.78 -12.35 17.10
N LEU A 834 -1.07 -13.19 18.10
CA LEU A 834 -2.06 -14.26 17.97
C LEU A 834 -3.48 -13.70 17.74
N GLN A 835 -3.89 -12.70 18.51
CA GLN A 835 -5.20 -12.05 18.36
C GLN A 835 -5.34 -11.33 17.00
N ALA A 836 -4.29 -10.64 16.54
CA ALA A 836 -4.21 -10.12 15.19
C ALA A 836 -4.42 -11.20 14.12
N LYS A 837 -3.83 -12.39 14.29
CA LYS A 837 -4.03 -13.52 13.38
C LYS A 837 -5.44 -14.09 13.42
N GLU A 838 -6.15 -14.05 14.55
CA GLU A 838 -7.56 -14.43 14.61
C GLU A 838 -8.43 -13.50 13.76
N HIS A 839 -8.20 -12.18 13.81
CA HIS A 839 -8.87 -11.20 12.95
C HIS A 839 -8.55 -11.38 11.46
N ILE A 840 -7.31 -11.79 11.12
CA ILE A 840 -6.94 -12.12 9.74
C ILE A 840 -7.66 -13.39 9.26
N LEU A 841 -7.77 -14.42 10.09
CA LEU A 841 -8.48 -15.66 9.78
C LEU A 841 -10.02 -15.47 9.72
N ALA A 842 -10.57 -14.51 10.47
CA ALA A 842 -11.96 -14.08 10.38
C ALA A 842 -12.26 -13.27 9.10
N GLY A 843 -11.24 -12.65 8.50
CA GLY A 843 -11.35 -11.80 7.31
C GLY A 843 -11.67 -10.33 7.61
N ASP A 844 -11.45 -9.86 8.84
CA ASP A 844 -11.57 -8.43 9.20
C ASP A 844 -10.45 -7.59 8.56
N ILE A 845 -9.26 -8.21 8.41
CA ILE A 845 -8.03 -7.64 7.88
C ILE A 845 -7.25 -8.69 7.06
N PHE A 846 -6.39 -8.23 6.16
CA PHE A 846 -5.38 -9.04 5.45
C PHE A 846 -4.00 -8.95 6.11
N GLN A 847 -3.67 -7.77 6.66
CA GLN A 847 -2.44 -7.47 7.38
C GLN A 847 -2.71 -6.38 8.42
N ILE A 848 -1.98 -6.45 9.55
CA ILE A 848 -1.87 -5.39 10.55
C ILE A 848 -0.40 -5.25 10.95
N VAL A 849 0.07 -4.03 11.17
CA VAL A 849 1.45 -3.77 11.58
C VAL A 849 1.46 -3.39 13.05
N LEU A 850 1.75 -4.36 13.93
CA LEU A 850 1.87 -4.15 15.38
C LEU A 850 3.28 -3.66 15.74
N SER A 851 3.40 -2.88 16.82
CA SER A 851 4.64 -2.29 17.28
C SER A 851 4.78 -2.26 18.80
N GLN A 852 6.01 -2.17 19.27
CA GLN A 852 6.35 -1.96 20.67
C GLN A 852 7.44 -0.90 20.81
N ARG A 853 7.44 -0.17 21.92
CA ARG A 853 8.37 0.94 22.17
C ARG A 853 9.42 0.52 23.17
N PHE A 854 10.67 0.44 22.71
CA PHE A 854 11.82 0.19 23.56
C PHE A 854 12.38 1.50 24.13
N GLU A 855 13.01 1.42 25.31
CA GLU A 855 13.63 2.56 25.97
C GLU A 855 15.08 2.28 26.32
N ARG A 856 15.95 3.26 26.07
CA ARG A 856 17.37 3.23 26.46
C ARG A 856 17.75 4.54 27.12
N ARG A 857 18.41 4.46 28.28
CA ARG A 857 19.05 5.63 28.89
C ARG A 857 20.44 5.86 28.30
N THR A 858 20.87 7.12 28.24
CA THR A 858 22.17 7.49 27.67
C THR A 858 22.69 8.83 28.19
N PHE A 859 24.01 9.02 28.20
CA PHE A 859 24.67 10.30 28.50
C PHE A 859 25.22 11.02 27.25
N ALA A 860 24.99 10.46 26.05
CA ALA A 860 25.28 11.12 24.80
C ALA A 860 24.18 12.15 24.45
N ASP A 861 24.56 13.29 23.89
CA ASP A 861 23.57 14.29 23.44
C ASP A 861 22.85 13.79 22.16
N PRO A 862 21.54 14.06 21.97
CA PRO A 862 20.82 13.69 20.75
C PRO A 862 21.51 14.13 19.45
N PHE A 863 22.25 15.25 19.45
CA PHE A 863 23.03 15.67 18.27
C PHE A 863 24.34 14.88 18.08
N GLU A 864 24.94 14.37 19.16
CA GLU A 864 26.02 13.39 19.08
C GLU A 864 25.52 12.04 18.55
N ILE A 865 24.33 11.62 18.98
CA ILE A 865 23.65 10.42 18.51
C ILE A 865 23.24 10.57 17.03
N TYR A 866 22.79 11.75 16.59
CA TYR A 866 22.58 12.07 15.17
C TYR A 866 23.89 11.96 14.36
N ARG A 867 24.98 12.56 14.85
CA ARG A 867 26.31 12.47 14.22
C ARG A 867 26.79 11.02 14.09
N ALA A 868 26.47 10.15 15.05
CA ALA A 868 26.74 8.72 14.99
C ALA A 868 25.78 7.96 14.05
N LEU A 869 24.48 8.31 14.01
CA LEU A 869 23.48 7.68 13.14
C LEU A 869 23.82 7.86 11.65
N ARG A 870 24.35 9.04 11.26
CA ARG A 870 24.90 9.30 9.91
C ARG A 870 26.00 8.32 9.47
N ILE A 871 26.64 7.63 10.42
CA ILE A 871 27.73 6.66 10.19
C ILE A 871 27.18 5.23 10.28
N VAL A 872 26.29 4.96 11.25
CA VAL A 872 25.73 3.63 11.53
C VAL A 872 24.66 3.21 10.52
N ASN A 873 23.86 4.14 10.03
CA ASN A 873 22.78 3.88 9.08
C ASN A 873 22.46 5.13 8.24
N PRO A 874 23.18 5.39 7.13
CA PRO A 874 22.84 6.46 6.20
C PRO A 874 21.61 6.09 5.32
N SER A 875 20.59 6.95 5.30
CA SER A 875 19.32 6.74 4.58
C SER A 875 18.89 8.01 3.79
N PRO A 876 17.91 7.92 2.86
CA PRO A 876 17.42 9.06 2.07
C PRO A 876 16.83 10.22 2.88
N TYR A 877 16.35 9.95 4.10
CA TYR A 877 15.87 10.97 5.02
C TYR A 877 16.62 10.86 6.36
N MET A 878 17.79 11.48 6.42
CA MET A 878 18.47 11.77 7.68
C MET A 878 17.88 13.05 8.25
N THR A 879 17.52 13.04 9.53
CA THR A 879 16.91 14.21 10.18
C THR A 879 17.33 14.35 11.62
N TYR A 880 17.71 15.56 11.98
CA TYR A 880 17.66 16.07 13.34
C TYR A 880 16.59 17.16 13.37
N LEU A 881 15.51 16.96 14.13
CA LEU A 881 14.40 17.92 14.24
C LEU A 881 14.12 18.18 15.73
N GLN A 882 14.32 19.41 16.18
CA GLN A 882 13.86 19.89 17.47
C GLN A 882 12.46 20.47 17.31
N ALA A 883 11.52 19.93 18.07
CA ALA A 883 10.14 20.37 18.16
C ALA A 883 9.78 20.63 19.63
N ARG A 884 8.68 21.33 19.90
CA ARG A 884 8.28 21.56 21.29
C ARG A 884 7.89 20.24 21.97
N GLY A 885 8.57 19.95 23.09
CA GLY A 885 8.36 18.74 23.88
C GLY A 885 9.20 17.53 23.44
N CYS A 886 9.82 17.51 22.25
CA CYS A 886 10.66 16.39 21.81
C CYS A 886 11.67 16.72 20.70
N ILE A 887 12.77 15.96 20.69
CA ILE A 887 13.78 15.94 19.63
C ILE A 887 13.68 14.61 18.87
N LEU A 888 13.56 14.67 17.55
CA LEU A 888 13.51 13.52 16.66
C LEU A 888 14.88 13.34 15.98
N VAL A 889 15.44 12.14 16.09
CA VAL A 889 16.72 11.74 15.47
C VAL A 889 16.45 10.55 14.56
N ALA A 890 16.39 10.79 13.25
CA ALA A 890 15.84 9.85 12.27
C ALA A 890 16.79 9.49 11.14
N SER A 891 16.61 8.26 10.63
CA SER A 891 17.25 7.72 9.42
C SER A 891 16.22 6.89 8.65
N SER A 892 15.21 7.56 8.09
CA SER A 892 14.09 6.88 7.44
C SER A 892 14.43 6.46 6.00
N PRO A 893 14.06 5.23 5.59
CA PRO A 893 14.22 4.78 4.21
C PRO A 893 13.08 5.22 3.28
N GLU A 894 11.90 5.59 3.81
CA GLU A 894 10.62 5.53 3.09
C GLU A 894 9.92 6.89 2.95
N ILE A 895 9.24 7.08 1.82
CA ILE A 895 8.47 8.30 1.50
C ILE A 895 7.02 8.11 1.94
N LEU A 896 6.53 8.91 2.90
CA LEU A 896 5.11 8.91 3.26
C LEU A 896 4.30 9.52 2.13
N THR A 897 4.62 10.76 1.76
CA THR A 897 4.09 11.43 0.57
C THR A 897 5.00 12.55 0.11
N ARG A 898 5.11 12.72 -1.21
CA ARG A 898 5.83 13.80 -1.86
C ARG A 898 4.93 14.41 -2.92
N VAL A 899 4.84 15.74 -2.96
CA VAL A 899 4.16 16.48 -4.04
C VAL A 899 5.16 17.44 -4.66
N LYS A 900 5.47 17.29 -5.95
CA LYS A 900 6.28 18.25 -6.70
C LYS A 900 5.53 18.76 -7.92
N LYS A 901 5.64 20.06 -8.21
CA LYS A 901 5.26 20.64 -9.50
C LYS A 901 6.10 20.04 -10.63
N ILE A 902 5.44 19.78 -11.76
CA ILE A 902 6.11 19.48 -13.02
C ILE A 902 6.05 20.73 -13.89
N PHE A 903 7.22 21.24 -14.23
CA PHE A 903 7.41 22.23 -15.28
C PHE A 903 7.61 21.50 -16.61
N THR A 904 6.80 21.83 -17.60
CA THR A 904 7.05 21.48 -19.00
C THR A 904 7.32 22.78 -19.76
N PHE A 905 8.01 22.71 -20.90
CA PHE A 905 8.75 23.78 -21.58
C PHE A 905 8.11 25.19 -21.71
N TYR A 906 6.78 25.33 -21.55
CA TYR A 906 6.07 26.61 -21.57
C TYR A 906 5.00 26.80 -20.46
N ARG A 907 4.83 25.87 -19.50
CA ARG A 907 3.85 26.02 -18.40
C ARG A 907 4.06 25.02 -17.25
N CYS A 908 3.89 25.48 -16.00
CA CYS A 908 3.60 24.59 -14.88
C CYS A 908 2.13 24.13 -14.98
N LEU A 909 1.92 22.87 -15.35
CA LEU A 909 0.58 22.32 -15.64
C LEU A 909 0.09 21.30 -14.61
N GLN A 910 0.98 20.59 -13.93
CA GLN A 910 0.63 19.40 -13.15
C GLN A 910 1.40 19.36 -11.83
N ARG A 911 0.74 18.96 -10.73
CA ARG A 911 1.37 18.68 -9.44
C ARG A 911 1.38 17.16 -9.25
N LYS A 912 2.56 16.55 -9.26
CA LYS A 912 2.74 15.09 -9.17
C LYS A 912 2.86 14.67 -7.71
N ILE A 913 1.89 13.88 -7.25
CA ILE A 913 1.97 13.09 -6.02
C ILE A 913 2.89 11.89 -6.29
N THR A 914 3.69 11.51 -5.31
CA THR A 914 4.51 10.30 -5.30
C THR A 914 4.48 9.66 -3.92
N ASN A 915 4.14 8.38 -3.88
CA ASN A 915 4.30 7.50 -2.73
C ASN A 915 5.22 6.34 -3.16
N ARG A 916 6.05 5.84 -2.24
CA ARG A 916 7.02 4.77 -2.51
C ARG A 916 7.01 3.77 -1.35
N PRO A 917 6.16 2.73 -1.38
CA PRO A 917 6.23 1.66 -0.42
C PRO A 917 7.55 0.90 -0.58
N LEU A 918 8.10 0.46 0.55
CA LEU A 918 9.23 -0.45 0.62
C LEU A 918 8.79 -1.72 1.35
N ALA A 919 9.13 -2.89 0.81
CA ALA A 919 8.99 -4.18 1.48
C ALA A 919 10.15 -5.09 1.07
N GLY A 920 10.32 -6.25 1.72
CA GLY A 920 11.53 -7.05 1.52
C GLY A 920 12.77 -6.39 2.13
N THR A 921 13.51 -7.14 2.95
CA THR A 921 14.79 -6.65 3.50
C THR A 921 15.81 -7.78 3.52
N VAL A 922 16.80 -7.71 2.64
CA VAL A 922 17.94 -8.63 2.65
C VAL A 922 19.23 -7.85 2.84
N ARG A 923 20.20 -8.43 3.54
CA ARG A 923 21.53 -7.84 3.74
C ARG A 923 22.25 -7.67 2.39
N ARG A 924 23.13 -6.68 2.27
CA ARG A 924 24.07 -6.65 1.14
C ARG A 924 25.04 -7.84 1.20
N GLY A 925 25.37 -8.40 0.04
CA GLY A 925 26.39 -9.43 -0.10
C GLY A 925 27.79 -8.89 0.21
N LYS A 926 28.69 -9.76 0.70
CA LYS A 926 30.11 -9.41 0.93
C LYS A 926 30.89 -9.29 -0.38
N THR A 927 30.36 -9.84 -1.47
CA THR A 927 30.90 -9.75 -2.83
C THR A 927 29.77 -9.40 -3.81
N PRO A 928 30.06 -8.78 -4.97
CA PRO A 928 29.03 -8.49 -5.98
C PRO A 928 28.30 -9.74 -6.50
N LYS A 929 28.93 -10.92 -6.46
CA LYS A 929 28.28 -12.20 -6.82
C LYS A 929 27.28 -12.65 -5.75
N GLU A 930 27.61 -12.53 -4.47
CA GLU A 930 26.70 -12.81 -3.34
C GLU A 930 25.53 -11.80 -3.34
N ASP A 931 25.81 -10.53 -3.62
CA ASP A 931 24.80 -9.46 -3.67
C ASP A 931 23.75 -9.71 -4.80
N LEU A 932 24.21 -10.10 -5.99
CA LEU A 932 23.34 -10.49 -7.12
C LEU A 932 22.59 -11.82 -6.92
N VAL A 933 23.00 -12.65 -5.96
CA VAL A 933 22.26 -13.85 -5.55
C VAL A 933 21.15 -13.44 -4.59
N PHE A 934 21.46 -12.66 -3.55
CA PHE A 934 20.48 -12.11 -2.61
C PHE A 934 19.41 -11.23 -3.29
N GLU A 935 19.79 -10.48 -4.32
CA GLU A 935 18.85 -9.71 -5.16
C GLU A 935 17.80 -10.61 -5.84
N LYS A 936 18.25 -11.75 -6.39
CA LYS A 936 17.38 -12.71 -7.06
C LYS A 936 16.57 -13.54 -6.10
N GLU A 937 17.15 -13.95 -4.97
CA GLU A 937 16.43 -14.64 -3.90
C GLU A 937 15.29 -13.78 -3.37
N LEU A 938 15.53 -12.47 -3.15
CA LEU A 938 14.50 -11.53 -2.70
C LEU A 938 13.38 -11.29 -3.72
N LEU A 939 13.70 -11.23 -5.02
CA LEU A 939 12.68 -11.09 -6.08
C LEU A 939 11.91 -12.38 -6.38
N ASN A 940 12.48 -13.55 -6.04
CA ASN A 940 11.84 -14.85 -6.18
C ASN A 940 11.09 -15.31 -4.91
N ASP A 941 11.19 -14.56 -3.80
CA ASP A 941 10.43 -14.82 -2.58
C ASP A 941 8.95 -14.43 -2.81
N GLU A 942 8.12 -15.44 -3.06
CA GLU A 942 6.68 -15.25 -3.33
C GLU A 942 5.95 -14.54 -2.17
N LYS A 943 6.40 -14.70 -0.91
CA LYS A 943 5.80 -14.01 0.24
C LYS A 943 6.14 -12.53 0.24
N GLN A 944 7.42 -12.19 0.12
CA GLN A 944 7.88 -10.79 0.10
C GLN A 944 7.33 -10.03 -1.12
N CYS A 945 7.25 -10.69 -2.27
CA CYS A 945 6.63 -10.13 -3.48
C CYS A 945 5.11 -9.95 -3.33
N ALA A 946 4.39 -10.89 -2.71
CA ALA A 946 2.95 -10.74 -2.46
C ALA A 946 2.63 -9.61 -1.47
N GLU A 947 3.37 -9.51 -0.35
CA GLU A 947 3.24 -8.41 0.60
C GLU A 947 3.49 -7.06 -0.10
N HIS A 948 4.56 -6.98 -0.90
CA HIS A 948 4.89 -5.77 -1.65
C HIS A 948 3.80 -5.34 -2.65
N ILE A 949 3.13 -6.29 -3.33
CA ILE A 949 1.99 -5.98 -4.22
C ILE A 949 0.85 -5.35 -3.44
N MET A 950 0.49 -5.92 -2.28
CA MET A 950 -0.60 -5.39 -1.45
C MET A 950 -0.28 -3.97 -0.97
N LEU A 951 0.97 -3.71 -0.57
CA LEU A 951 1.43 -2.39 -0.16
C LEU A 951 1.43 -1.37 -1.33
N VAL A 952 1.73 -1.82 -2.55
CA VAL A 952 1.56 -1.01 -3.79
C VAL A 952 0.10 -0.67 -4.04
N ASP A 953 -0.83 -1.60 -3.84
CA ASP A 953 -2.26 -1.33 -4.03
C ASP A 953 -2.85 -0.42 -2.94
N LEU A 954 -2.37 -0.50 -1.70
CA LEU A 954 -2.67 0.50 -0.67
C LEU A 954 -2.16 1.89 -1.10
N GLY A 955 -0.92 1.99 -1.57
CA GLY A 955 -0.35 3.24 -2.10
C GLY A 955 -1.14 3.79 -3.29
N ARG A 956 -1.63 2.93 -4.20
CA ARG A 956 -2.51 3.32 -5.32
C ARG A 956 -3.86 3.85 -4.83
N ASN A 957 -4.44 3.26 -3.80
CA ASN A 957 -5.69 3.71 -3.20
C ASN A 957 -5.52 5.08 -2.52
N ASP A 958 -4.46 5.27 -1.73
CA ASP A 958 -4.18 6.54 -1.04
C ASP A 958 -3.88 7.69 -2.01
N VAL A 959 -2.99 7.46 -2.98
CA VAL A 959 -2.73 8.44 -4.07
C VAL A 959 -4.01 8.69 -4.88
N GLY A 960 -4.83 7.65 -5.09
CA GLY A 960 -6.09 7.71 -5.84
C GLY A 960 -7.17 8.59 -5.22
N LYS A 961 -7.26 8.70 -3.89
CA LYS A 961 -8.23 9.56 -3.18
C LYS A 961 -8.16 11.03 -3.61
N VAL A 962 -6.96 11.51 -3.92
CA VAL A 962 -6.66 12.93 -4.18
C VAL A 962 -6.18 13.21 -5.62
N SER A 963 -6.08 12.17 -6.45
CA SER A 963 -5.60 12.28 -7.83
C SER A 963 -6.74 12.45 -8.84
N LYS A 964 -6.45 13.11 -9.97
CA LYS A 964 -7.34 13.14 -11.15
C LYS A 964 -7.57 11.71 -11.66
N SER A 965 -8.81 11.37 -11.96
CA SER A 965 -9.20 10.03 -12.43
C SER A 965 -8.36 9.57 -13.64
N GLY A 966 -7.77 8.38 -13.55
CA GLY A 966 -6.90 7.83 -14.61
C GLY A 966 -5.46 8.38 -14.66
N SER A 967 -5.10 9.33 -13.80
CA SER A 967 -3.70 9.80 -13.69
C SER A 967 -2.79 8.83 -12.90
N VAL A 968 -3.37 8.04 -11.99
CA VAL A 968 -2.66 7.14 -11.06
C VAL A 968 -1.94 6.02 -11.81
N LYS A 969 -0.63 5.88 -11.58
CA LYS A 969 0.27 4.95 -12.27
C LYS A 969 1.26 4.32 -11.30
N VAL A 970 1.73 3.12 -11.63
CA VAL A 970 2.92 2.53 -11.03
C VAL A 970 4.07 2.74 -12.02
N GLU A 971 4.98 3.66 -11.73
CA GLU A 971 6.10 4.03 -12.62
C GLU A 971 7.27 3.06 -12.52
N LYS A 972 7.44 2.43 -11.36
CA LYS A 972 8.34 1.31 -11.11
C LYS A 972 7.61 0.30 -10.23
N LEU A 973 7.69 -0.98 -10.60
CA LEU A 973 7.19 -2.11 -9.82
C LEU A 973 8.37 -3.04 -9.51
N MET A 974 8.48 -3.51 -8.26
CA MET A 974 9.49 -4.48 -7.81
C MET A 974 10.94 -4.15 -8.21
N ASN A 975 11.32 -2.87 -8.11
CA ASN A 975 12.69 -2.44 -8.38
C ASN A 975 13.52 -2.53 -7.10
N ILE A 976 14.63 -3.26 -7.11
CA ILE A 976 15.54 -3.30 -5.95
C ILE A 976 16.27 -1.96 -5.79
N GLU A 977 16.26 -1.43 -4.56
CA GLU A 977 17.07 -0.27 -4.16
C GLU A 977 18.15 -0.72 -3.18
N HIS A 978 19.42 -0.50 -3.55
CA HIS A 978 20.58 -0.92 -2.78
C HIS A 978 21.05 0.20 -1.86
N TYR A 979 21.03 -0.08 -0.56
CA TYR A 979 21.54 0.81 0.49
C TYR A 979 22.91 0.29 0.97
N SER A 980 23.53 1.02 1.91
CA SER A 980 24.88 0.72 2.39
C SER A 980 25.01 -0.64 3.10
N HIS A 981 23.93 -1.15 3.69
CA HIS A 981 23.93 -2.39 4.49
C HIS A 981 22.80 -3.39 4.16
N VAL A 982 21.73 -2.93 3.50
CA VAL A 982 20.58 -3.74 3.07
C VAL A 982 20.17 -3.40 1.64
N MET A 983 19.34 -4.24 1.04
CA MET A 983 18.58 -3.95 -0.18
C MET A 983 17.07 -4.15 0.11
N HIS A 984 16.23 -3.35 -0.55
CA HIS A 984 14.77 -3.37 -0.38
C HIS A 984 14.06 -3.49 -1.74
N ILE A 985 12.91 -4.16 -1.77
CA ILE A 985 11.98 -4.09 -2.91
C ILE A 985 11.27 -2.73 -2.83
N SER A 986 11.39 -1.93 -3.90
CA SER A 986 10.73 -0.64 -4.01
C SER A 986 9.75 -0.62 -5.18
N SER A 987 8.68 0.15 -5.02
CA SER A 987 7.79 0.52 -6.12
C SER A 987 7.43 1.99 -6.01
N THR A 988 7.17 2.65 -7.14
CA THR A 988 6.89 4.09 -7.17
C THR A 988 5.49 4.30 -7.74
N VAL A 989 4.56 4.67 -6.87
CA VAL A 989 3.17 5.00 -7.20
C VAL A 989 3.04 6.51 -7.35
N THR A 990 2.46 6.97 -8.45
CA THR A 990 2.35 8.39 -8.78
C THR A 990 0.96 8.75 -9.27
N GLY A 991 0.60 10.03 -9.13
CA GLY A 991 -0.69 10.56 -9.57
C GLY A 991 -0.64 12.07 -9.74
N GLU A 992 -1.62 12.64 -10.42
CA GLU A 992 -1.74 14.09 -10.61
C GLU A 992 -2.77 14.63 -9.62
N LEU A 993 -2.35 15.50 -8.70
CA LEU A 993 -3.23 16.09 -7.69
C LEU A 993 -4.39 16.86 -8.35
N LEU A 994 -5.60 16.70 -7.81
CA LEU A 994 -6.78 17.48 -8.21
C LEU A 994 -6.49 18.98 -8.09
N ASP A 995 -6.93 19.78 -9.08
CA ASP A 995 -6.49 21.18 -9.20
C ASP A 995 -6.90 22.04 -8.00
N HIS A 996 -8.05 21.74 -7.38
CA HIS A 996 -8.61 22.40 -6.20
C HIS A 996 -8.03 21.89 -4.87
N LEU A 997 -7.22 20.83 -4.86
CA LEU A 997 -6.57 20.29 -3.66
C LEU A 997 -5.15 20.81 -3.51
N THR A 998 -4.69 20.83 -2.26
CA THR A 998 -3.35 21.28 -1.85
C THR A 998 -2.50 20.11 -1.36
N SER A 999 -1.21 20.34 -1.16
CA SER A 999 -0.30 19.33 -0.59
C SER A 999 -0.70 18.89 0.82
N TRP A 1000 -1.35 19.76 1.60
CA TRP A 1000 -1.98 19.41 2.89
C TRP A 1000 -3.08 18.36 2.74
N ASP A 1001 -3.87 18.40 1.66
CA ASP A 1001 -4.92 17.40 1.40
C ASP A 1001 -4.33 16.07 0.95
N ALA A 1002 -3.23 16.10 0.18
CA ALA A 1002 -2.46 14.92 -0.19
C ALA A 1002 -1.77 14.25 1.02
N LEU A 1003 -1.38 15.04 2.03
CA LEU A 1003 -0.87 14.54 3.31
C LEU A 1003 -1.98 13.91 4.16
N ARG A 1004 -3.11 14.61 4.34
CA ARG A 1004 -4.27 14.09 5.08
C ARG A 1004 -4.77 12.76 4.51
N ALA A 1005 -4.75 12.59 3.18
CA ALA A 1005 -5.19 11.35 2.53
C ALA A 1005 -4.19 10.18 2.65
N ALA A 1006 -2.91 10.46 2.89
CA ALA A 1006 -1.84 9.47 2.97
C ALA A 1006 -1.55 8.98 4.41
N LEU A 1007 -1.85 9.78 5.43
CA LEU A 1007 -1.58 9.46 6.84
C LEU A 1007 -2.54 8.38 7.41
N PRO A 1008 -2.03 7.41 8.20
CA PRO A 1008 -0.70 6.81 8.09
C PRO A 1008 -0.67 5.89 6.84
N VAL A 1009 0.50 5.61 6.29
CA VAL A 1009 0.60 4.71 5.12
C VAL A 1009 0.36 3.24 5.49
N GLY A 1010 0.01 2.42 4.48
CA GLY A 1010 -0.28 0.99 4.66
C GLY A 1010 0.87 0.19 5.31
N THR A 1011 2.12 0.52 4.97
CA THR A 1011 3.36 -0.12 5.48
C THR A 1011 3.55 -0.04 7.00
N VAL A 1012 2.77 0.77 7.71
CA VAL A 1012 2.82 0.91 9.17
C VAL A 1012 1.46 0.83 9.86
N SER A 1013 0.41 0.42 9.13
CA SER A 1013 -0.95 0.29 9.66
C SER A 1013 -1.55 -1.06 9.31
N GLY A 1014 -1.87 -1.29 8.05
CA GLY A 1014 -2.38 -2.55 7.53
C GLY A 1014 -3.44 -2.39 6.44
N ALA A 1015 -4.17 -3.46 6.20
CA ALA A 1015 -5.20 -3.56 5.17
C ALA A 1015 -6.40 -4.38 5.66
N PRO A 1016 -7.65 -3.89 5.53
CA PRO A 1016 -8.05 -2.53 5.20
C PRO A 1016 -7.61 -1.52 6.27
N LYS A 1017 -7.04 -0.39 5.84
CA LYS A 1017 -6.34 0.57 6.72
C LYS A 1017 -7.12 0.93 8.00
N VAL A 1018 -8.37 1.36 7.87
CA VAL A 1018 -9.16 1.82 9.03
C VAL A 1018 -9.42 0.70 10.04
N LYS A 1019 -9.71 -0.53 9.59
CA LYS A 1019 -9.93 -1.65 10.54
C LYS A 1019 -8.63 -2.11 11.19
N ALA A 1020 -7.51 -2.08 10.47
CA ALA A 1020 -6.20 -2.32 11.07
C ALA A 1020 -5.84 -1.27 12.13
N MET A 1021 -6.24 0.00 11.96
CA MET A 1021 -6.04 1.05 12.97
C MET A 1021 -6.96 0.90 14.19
N GLU A 1022 -8.23 0.51 14.02
CA GLU A 1022 -9.09 0.15 15.17
C GLU A 1022 -8.44 -0.95 16.01
N LEU A 1023 -7.90 -1.99 15.36
CA LEU A 1023 -7.24 -3.11 16.04
C LEU A 1023 -5.87 -2.73 16.63
N ILE A 1024 -5.16 -1.72 16.09
CA ILE A 1024 -3.95 -1.17 16.72
C ILE A 1024 -4.31 -0.47 18.04
N ASP A 1025 -5.40 0.31 18.08
CA ASP A 1025 -5.89 0.95 19.31
C ASP A 1025 -6.38 -0.08 20.36
N GLU A 1026 -6.82 -1.27 19.93
CA GLU A 1026 -7.23 -2.38 20.82
C GLU A 1026 -6.03 -3.21 21.34
N LEU A 1027 -4.92 -3.28 20.59
CA LEU A 1027 -3.79 -4.20 20.85
C LEU A 1027 -2.49 -3.52 21.34
N GLU A 1028 -2.29 -2.21 21.10
CA GLU A 1028 -1.14 -1.46 21.60
C GLU A 1028 -1.45 -0.70 22.89
N VAL A 1029 -0.51 -0.70 23.84
CA VAL A 1029 -0.72 -0.16 25.21
C VAL A 1029 -0.70 1.38 25.26
N THR A 1030 0.08 2.03 24.40
CA THR A 1030 0.34 3.49 24.45
C THR A 1030 0.26 4.13 23.07
N ARG A 1031 -0.18 5.40 22.96
CA ARG A 1031 -0.22 6.14 21.68
C ARG A 1031 1.16 6.11 21.00
N ARG A 1032 1.18 5.99 19.67
CA ARG A 1032 2.43 5.93 18.88
C ARG A 1032 3.14 7.28 18.81
N GLY A 1033 2.40 8.39 18.81
CA GLY A 1033 2.98 9.73 18.73
C GLY A 1033 3.78 9.88 17.43
N PRO A 1034 5.04 10.38 17.46
CA PRO A 1034 5.83 10.54 16.23
C PRO A 1034 6.05 9.26 15.40
N TYR A 1035 6.15 8.08 16.02
CA TYR A 1035 6.40 6.83 15.29
C TYR A 1035 5.24 6.49 14.34
N SER A 1036 5.53 6.04 13.12
CA SER A 1036 4.52 5.77 12.06
C SER A 1036 3.73 6.99 11.57
N GLY A 1037 3.99 8.19 12.12
CA GLY A 1037 3.62 9.47 11.54
C GLY A 1037 4.57 9.88 10.41
N GLY A 1038 4.74 11.18 10.18
CA GLY A 1038 5.68 11.71 9.18
C GLY A 1038 6.42 12.96 9.64
N PHE A 1039 7.60 13.19 9.05
CA PHE A 1039 8.38 14.41 9.26
C PHE A 1039 8.91 14.95 7.93
N GLY A 1040 9.12 16.26 7.83
CA GLY A 1040 9.58 16.90 6.59
C GLY A 1040 9.07 18.32 6.45
N GLY A 1041 8.86 18.78 5.20
CA GLY A 1041 8.45 20.15 4.94
C GLY A 1041 7.50 20.35 3.76
N ILE A 1042 6.77 21.47 3.81
CA ILE A 1042 5.88 22.01 2.78
C ILE A 1042 6.35 23.44 2.48
N SER A 1043 6.90 23.66 1.28
CA SER A 1043 7.51 24.93 0.90
C SER A 1043 6.46 26.04 0.74
N PHE A 1044 6.91 27.30 0.74
CA PHE A 1044 6.07 28.43 0.32
C PHE A 1044 5.46 28.20 -1.06
N THR A 1045 6.20 27.59 -1.99
CA THR A 1045 5.73 27.26 -3.34
C THR A 1045 4.62 26.20 -3.35
N GLY A 1046 4.38 25.49 -2.25
CA GLY A 1046 3.40 24.41 -2.12
C GLY A 1046 3.91 23.03 -2.55
N ASP A 1047 5.21 22.91 -2.82
CA ASP A 1047 5.88 21.62 -3.00
C ASP A 1047 6.10 20.97 -1.62
N MET A 1048 6.05 19.65 -1.53
CA MET A 1048 6.04 18.92 -0.26
C MET A 1048 6.91 17.68 -0.33
N ASP A 1049 7.63 17.41 0.75
CA ASP A 1049 8.37 16.16 0.94
C ASP A 1049 8.29 15.72 2.41
N ILE A 1050 7.53 14.64 2.66
CA ILE A 1050 7.32 14.07 3.99
C ILE A 1050 7.84 12.62 4.01
N ALA A 1051 8.87 12.40 4.81
CA ALA A 1051 9.39 11.09 5.13
C ALA A 1051 8.47 10.36 6.12
N LEU A 1052 8.43 9.04 6.03
CA LEU A 1052 7.74 8.22 7.01
C LEU A 1052 8.55 8.15 8.31
N ALA A 1053 7.93 8.27 9.48
CA ALA A 1053 8.61 8.26 10.78
C ALA A 1053 9.01 6.85 11.26
N LEU A 1054 9.77 6.16 10.43
CA LEU A 1054 10.48 4.92 10.74
C LEU A 1054 11.92 5.21 11.15
N ARG A 1055 12.58 4.23 11.79
CA ARG A 1055 13.99 4.29 12.22
C ARG A 1055 14.35 5.62 12.91
N THR A 1056 13.46 6.05 13.80
CA THR A 1056 13.48 7.34 14.49
C THR A 1056 13.61 7.12 15.99
N ILE A 1057 14.57 7.80 16.62
CA ILE A 1057 14.68 7.92 18.07
C ILE A 1057 13.95 9.20 18.48
N VAL A 1058 13.10 9.12 19.51
CA VAL A 1058 12.42 10.28 20.09
C VAL A 1058 12.98 10.53 21.49
N PHE A 1059 13.45 11.75 21.75
CA PHE A 1059 13.90 12.22 23.06
C PHE A 1059 12.92 13.26 23.59
N PRO A 1060 12.09 12.97 24.61
CA PRO A 1060 11.26 13.99 25.25
C PRO A 1060 12.13 15.10 25.89
N THR A 1061 11.70 16.36 25.77
CA THR A 1061 12.29 17.51 26.50
C THR A 1061 11.43 17.93 27.70
N ALA A 1062 10.16 17.51 27.73
CA ALA A 1062 9.19 17.81 28.78
C ALA A 1062 9.34 16.95 30.04
N THR A 1063 9.95 15.76 29.95
CA THR A 1063 10.14 14.79 31.07
C THR A 1063 11.24 15.25 32.03
N ARG A 1064 11.11 16.47 32.54
CA ARG A 1064 12.00 17.08 33.53
C ARG A 1064 11.63 16.54 34.91
N TYR A 1065 12.06 15.32 35.20
CA TYR A 1065 12.15 14.88 36.60
C TYR A 1065 13.08 15.85 37.33
N ASP A 1066 12.54 16.48 38.37
CA ASP A 1066 13.29 17.36 39.24
C ASP A 1066 14.29 16.52 40.05
N THR A 1067 15.47 16.33 39.47
CA THR A 1067 16.66 16.02 40.28
C THR A 1067 16.91 17.23 41.16
N MET A 1068 16.32 17.19 42.36
CA MET A 1068 16.37 18.21 43.41
C MET A 1068 17.79 18.73 43.73
N TYR A 1069 18.81 17.98 43.29
CA TYR A 1069 20.17 18.46 43.08
C TYR A 1069 20.31 19.17 41.73
N SER A 1070 20.13 20.49 41.73
CA SER A 1070 20.55 21.35 40.62
C SER A 1070 22.08 21.34 40.52
N TYR A 1071 22.62 20.39 39.76
CA TYR A 1071 24.05 20.31 39.45
C TYR A 1071 24.45 21.53 38.62
N LYS A 1072 25.08 22.51 39.29
CA LYS A 1072 25.72 23.67 38.66
C LYS A 1072 27.10 23.34 38.06
N ASP A 1073 27.44 22.06 37.95
CA ASP A 1073 28.66 21.57 37.34
C ASP A 1073 28.52 21.55 35.81
N VAL A 1074 29.07 22.58 35.17
CA VAL A 1074 28.97 22.82 33.72
C VAL A 1074 29.59 21.69 32.87
N ASP A 1075 30.47 20.86 33.46
CA ASP A 1075 31.15 19.76 32.79
C ASP A 1075 30.41 18.41 32.85
N ASN A 1076 29.40 18.24 33.72
CA ASN A 1076 28.72 16.95 33.90
C ASN A 1076 27.68 16.68 32.79
N ARG A 1077 27.83 15.54 32.10
CA ARG A 1077 26.83 15.05 31.13
C ARG A 1077 25.54 14.66 31.84
N ARG A 1078 24.39 15.04 31.26
CA ARG A 1078 23.06 14.67 31.76
C ARG A 1078 22.56 13.36 31.18
N GLU A 1079 21.76 12.63 31.94
CA GLU A 1079 21.02 11.46 31.44
C GLU A 1079 19.90 11.91 30.48
N TRP A 1080 19.67 11.13 29.44
CA TRP A 1080 18.58 11.24 28.48
C TRP A 1080 17.86 9.89 28.37
N ILE A 1081 16.56 9.92 28.12
CA ILE A 1081 15.78 8.73 27.76
C ILE A 1081 15.51 8.77 26.25
N ALA A 1082 16.04 7.77 25.54
CA ALA A 1082 15.83 7.54 24.12
C ALA A 1082 14.68 6.54 23.93
N HIS A 1083 13.61 6.96 23.26
CA HIS A 1083 12.51 6.06 22.88
C HIS A 1083 12.70 5.57 21.45
N LEU A 1084 12.76 4.25 21.26
CA LEU A 1084 12.94 3.59 19.97
C LEU A 1084 11.75 2.65 19.70
N GLN A 1085 10.82 3.07 18.84
CA GLN A 1085 9.65 2.26 18.50
C GLN A 1085 9.87 1.47 17.21
N ALA A 1086 9.49 0.20 17.21
CA ALA A 1086 9.63 -0.71 16.10
C ALA A 1086 8.45 -1.68 16.02
N GLY A 1087 8.08 -2.07 14.80
CA GLY A 1087 6.94 -2.93 14.52
C GLY A 1087 7.17 -3.86 13.34
N ALA A 1088 6.34 -4.90 13.24
CA ALA A 1088 6.44 -5.97 12.26
C ALA A 1088 5.08 -6.28 11.60
N GLY A 1089 5.12 -6.83 10.38
CA GLY A 1089 3.96 -7.00 9.51
C GLY A 1089 3.25 -8.32 9.73
N ILE A 1090 2.15 -8.31 10.49
CA ILE A 1090 1.46 -9.54 10.88
C ILE A 1090 0.54 -10.00 9.74
N VAL A 1091 0.77 -11.23 9.29
CA VAL A 1091 0.03 -11.94 8.24
C VAL A 1091 -0.41 -13.33 8.75
N ALA A 1092 -1.26 -14.03 8.00
CA ALA A 1092 -1.85 -15.31 8.42
C ALA A 1092 -0.82 -16.41 8.77
N ASP A 1093 0.38 -16.36 8.20
CA ASP A 1093 1.48 -17.31 8.42
C ASP A 1093 2.57 -16.82 9.39
N SER A 1094 2.51 -15.59 9.91
CA SER A 1094 3.49 -15.02 10.87
C SER A 1094 3.70 -15.88 12.12
N ASP A 1095 4.95 -16.08 12.56
CA ASP A 1095 5.25 -16.69 13.87
C ASP A 1095 5.50 -15.62 14.95
N PRO A 1096 4.77 -15.62 16.08
CA PRO A 1096 4.91 -14.59 17.12
C PRO A 1096 6.33 -14.38 17.65
N ASN A 1097 7.20 -15.40 17.63
CA ASN A 1097 8.58 -15.30 18.12
C ASN A 1097 9.48 -14.58 17.12
N ASP A 1098 9.32 -14.83 15.82
CA ASP A 1098 10.09 -14.13 14.80
C ASP A 1098 9.60 -12.68 14.61
N GLU A 1099 8.30 -12.40 14.74
CA GLU A 1099 7.76 -11.02 14.71
C GLU A 1099 8.26 -10.17 15.90
N GLN A 1100 8.32 -10.75 17.11
CA GLN A 1100 8.93 -10.13 18.30
C GLN A 1100 10.41 -9.82 18.05
N LYS A 1101 11.15 -10.80 17.53
CA LYS A 1101 12.58 -10.72 17.25
C LYS A 1101 12.89 -9.75 16.12
N GLU A 1102 11.98 -9.57 15.16
CA GLU A 1102 12.07 -8.52 14.14
C GLU A 1102 11.94 -7.13 14.76
N CYS A 1103 11.00 -6.92 15.69
CA CYS A 1103 10.90 -5.65 16.43
C CYS A 1103 12.18 -5.34 17.21
N GLU A 1104 12.71 -6.32 17.95
CA GLU A 1104 13.98 -6.20 18.68
C GLU A 1104 15.16 -5.87 17.75
N ASN A 1105 15.27 -6.58 16.61
CA ASN A 1105 16.33 -6.34 15.61
C ASN A 1105 16.22 -4.95 14.96
N LYS A 1106 15.00 -4.51 14.62
CA LYS A 1106 14.73 -3.18 14.05
C LYS A 1106 15.14 -2.08 15.03
N ALA A 1107 14.81 -2.20 16.32
CA ALA A 1107 15.19 -1.24 17.36
C ALA A 1107 16.70 -1.26 17.66
N ALA A 1108 17.29 -2.45 17.87
CA ALA A 1108 18.73 -2.61 18.10
C ALA A 1108 19.58 -2.10 16.93
N GLY A 1109 19.08 -2.22 15.70
CA GLY A 1109 19.72 -1.69 14.50
C GLY A 1109 20.02 -0.19 14.57
N ILE A 1110 19.14 0.57 15.25
CA ILE A 1110 19.21 2.03 15.47
C ILE A 1110 19.94 2.36 16.78
N ALA A 1111 19.74 1.57 17.84
CA ALA A 1111 20.38 1.75 19.15
C ALA A 1111 21.92 1.78 19.07
N ARG A 1112 22.51 1.14 18.05
CA ARG A 1112 23.95 1.24 17.73
C ARG A 1112 24.47 2.66 17.47
N ALA A 1113 23.60 3.62 17.11
CA ALA A 1113 23.97 5.03 17.06
C ALA A 1113 24.23 5.62 18.46
N ILE A 1114 23.54 5.10 19.48
CA ILE A 1114 23.75 5.44 20.88
C ILE A 1114 25.05 4.79 21.37
N ASP A 1115 25.25 3.48 21.13
CA ASP A 1115 26.51 2.77 21.44
C ASP A 1115 27.75 3.49 20.85
N LEU A 1116 27.66 3.92 19.59
CA LEU A 1116 28.74 4.65 18.92
C LEU A 1116 28.92 6.07 19.47
N ALA A 1117 27.85 6.76 19.88
CA ALA A 1117 27.96 8.09 20.46
C ALA A 1117 28.60 8.04 21.87
N GLU A 1118 28.20 7.08 22.70
CA GLU A 1118 28.76 6.88 24.05
C GLU A 1118 30.26 6.58 23.95
N SER A 1119 30.64 5.53 23.22
CA SER A 1119 32.04 5.16 23.01
C SER A 1119 32.89 6.18 22.22
N SER A 1120 32.26 7.12 21.50
CA SER A 1120 32.96 8.20 20.79
C SER A 1120 33.15 9.47 21.61
N PHE A 1121 32.21 9.81 22.50
CA PHE A 1121 32.10 11.14 23.11
C PHE A 1121 31.87 11.16 24.63
N VAL A 1122 31.39 10.06 25.23
CA VAL A 1122 31.09 9.93 26.68
C VAL A 1122 32.22 9.22 27.41
N ASP A 1123 32.68 8.08 26.89
CA ASP A 1123 33.59 7.15 27.60
C ASP A 1123 35.08 7.58 27.52
N LYS A 1124 35.39 8.84 27.84
CA LYS A 1124 36.69 9.49 27.58
C LYS A 1124 37.12 10.52 28.62
#